data_AF-A0A835PCD2-F1
#
_entry.id   AF-A0A835PCD2-F1
#
_cell.length_a   1.000
_cell.length_b   1.000
_cell.length_c   1.000
_cell.angle_alpha   90.00
_cell.angle_beta   90.00
_cell.angle_gamma   90.00
#
_symmetry.space_group_name_H-M   'P 1'
#
loop_
_entity.id
_entity.type
_entity.pdbx_description
1 polymer ?
#
loop_
_entity_poly.entity_id
_entity_poly.type
_entity_poly.pdbx_seq_one_letter_code
_entity_poly.pdbx_strand_id
1 'polypeptide(L)'
;MTTVAVQEEIVLPMSKAPLAVATYPPPRSSKSASNLKKLMTQIDLLSNNCRVSSWLESMRASSPTHLRSVSILPTAPADKADGDWTRRHPSALAKFDEIAAAARGKKMAIFLDYDGTLSPIVQDPDSAFMSDAMRAAVKGVAKYFPTAIVTGRCIDKVFSFVQLEELFYAGSHGMDIKGPTKYPRNSKAQGKSVLFQPASEFLPMIDEVNKLLVEKTKLIPGCMVENNRFCVSVHYRCVEEKRWSGVAEQVRSVLASYRNLRLTQGRKVLEIRPTIEWNKGKALEFLLANLGFAGREDILPIYVGDDRTDEDAFKVLCDRGRGFGILVSKFPKETNANYSLKEPNEVKDFLHRLAEWKRKSVKESAREADKIHALPGQPPDVNFAQYAGYVTVDPNAGRALPRLLVSWSWSNDGTWPFFVNRDGKTLYQNKFAWNNEANMLFVESPAGVGFSYSNRTSDYGQSGDSSTANDNHVFLVNWLERFPEYKGRDFYVTGESYAGHYIPQLATAILKHNRRRPADAINLKGVAIGNAYLDDIINKKGTYDFFWTHAMISRTMHDRVTKTCDFARGDFSAPECLQAMMDADDVVGRLDHYDIFGPLCNEDSTDASASNEPVNPADPCAEHYVLSYLNLPEVQRALHANTTGLNYPWTECSNLVGSAQWRDAPRVMLPEITKLVQTGIRTWLYSGDLDSVVPFTATQYSLDMLELPEETAWRAWYAGGEVGGYVVGYRGLVFATVRAAGHLVPMYQPERALALFKSFLGGILPPKGE
;
A
#
# COMPACT_ATOMS: atom_id res chain seq x y z
N MET A 1 5.34 15.43 20.92
CA MET A 1 5.78 14.81 19.64
C MET A 1 5.66 13.28 19.68
N THR A 2 5.57 12.58 18.55
CA THR A 2 5.82 11.13 18.48
C THR A 2 6.95 10.84 17.47
N THR A 3 8.07 10.31 17.95
CA THR A 3 9.23 9.87 17.17
C THR A 3 9.30 8.35 17.19
N VAL A 4 9.49 7.70 16.07
CA VAL A 4 9.53 6.24 15.96
C VAL A 4 10.92 5.79 15.54
N ALA A 5 11.49 4.82 16.25
CA ALA A 5 12.77 4.22 15.93
C ALA A 5 12.59 2.76 15.48
N VAL A 6 13.21 2.39 14.35
CA VAL A 6 13.21 1.01 13.82
C VAL A 6 14.65 0.51 13.71
N GLN A 7 15.02 -0.46 14.52
CA GLN A 7 16.40 -0.94 14.61
C GLN A 7 16.82 -1.67 13.31
N GLU A 8 18.09 -1.52 12.91
CA GLU A 8 18.66 -2.32 11.81
C GLU A 8 19.10 -3.72 12.29
N GLU A 9 18.90 -4.73 11.44
CA GLU A 9 19.60 -6.00 11.58
C GLU A 9 21.04 -5.83 11.08
N ILE A 10 22.03 -6.17 11.91
CA ILE A 10 23.46 -6.20 11.54
C ILE A 10 23.66 -7.37 10.57
N VAL A 11 23.69 -7.09 9.26
CA VAL A 11 24.05 -8.07 8.23
C VAL A 11 25.50 -7.84 7.80
N LEU A 12 26.40 -8.71 8.24
CA LEU A 12 27.80 -8.76 7.77
C LEU A 12 27.84 -9.15 6.28
N PRO A 13 28.50 -8.37 5.39
CA PRO A 13 28.55 -8.68 3.97
C PRO A 13 29.59 -9.79 3.66
N MET A 14 29.13 -10.92 3.11
CA MET A 14 30.01 -11.91 2.48
C MET A 14 30.25 -11.56 1.00
N SER A 15 31.52 -11.39 0.64
CA SER A 15 32.00 -11.08 -0.70
C SER A 15 31.66 -12.17 -1.72
N LYS A 16 31.19 -11.80 -2.92
CA LYS A 16 31.18 -12.66 -4.11
C LYS A 16 32.10 -12.09 -5.18
N ALA A 17 33.07 -12.89 -5.61
CA ALA A 17 33.93 -12.61 -6.75
C ALA A 17 33.24 -13.02 -8.08
N PRO A 18 33.54 -12.34 -9.21
CA PRO A 18 32.89 -12.57 -10.50
C PRO A 18 33.65 -13.60 -11.35
N LEU A 19 32.94 -14.34 -12.19
CA LEU A 19 33.52 -15.13 -13.28
C LEU A 19 32.83 -14.77 -14.60
N ALA A 20 33.66 -14.31 -15.53
CA ALA A 20 33.32 -13.77 -16.83
C ALA A 20 33.41 -14.84 -17.94
N VAL A 21 32.44 -14.76 -18.85
CA VAL A 21 32.53 -14.83 -20.33
C VAL A 21 33.26 -16.01 -21.01
N ALA A 22 32.55 -16.68 -21.92
CA ALA A 22 33.09 -17.04 -23.24
C ALA A 22 31.96 -17.21 -24.28
N THR A 23 32.05 -16.44 -25.37
CA THR A 23 31.25 -16.47 -26.60
C THR A 23 31.98 -17.25 -27.72
N TYR A 24 31.28 -17.42 -28.87
CA TYR A 24 31.72 -17.83 -30.23
C TYR A 24 31.28 -19.25 -30.69
N PRO A 25 31.17 -19.54 -32.01
CA PRO A 25 30.34 -18.94 -33.07
C PRO A 25 29.57 -20.03 -33.89
N PRO A 26 28.76 -19.68 -34.92
CA PRO A 26 27.90 -20.64 -35.63
C PRO A 26 28.60 -21.28 -36.85
N PRO A 27 28.13 -22.44 -37.35
CA PRO A 27 28.44 -22.87 -38.71
C PRO A 27 27.32 -22.54 -39.70
N ARG A 28 27.79 -22.17 -40.90
CA ARG A 28 27.04 -21.81 -42.11
C ARG A 28 26.55 -23.03 -42.90
N SER A 29 25.55 -22.72 -43.74
CA SER A 29 25.25 -23.22 -45.09
C SER A 29 24.70 -24.64 -45.27
N SER A 30 23.57 -24.75 -45.99
CA SER A 30 23.60 -24.94 -47.46
C SER A 30 22.19 -24.77 -48.08
N LYS A 31 22.18 -24.40 -49.36
CA LYS A 31 21.02 -24.13 -50.22
C LYS A 31 20.43 -25.42 -50.83
N SER A 32 19.14 -25.41 -51.14
CA SER A 32 18.50 -25.96 -52.36
C SER A 32 16.97 -25.82 -52.19
N ALA A 33 16.26 -24.90 -52.85
CA ALA A 33 15.90 -24.80 -54.27
C ALA A 33 14.88 -25.86 -54.77
N SER A 34 13.64 -25.36 -54.91
CA SER A 34 12.76 -25.50 -56.09
C SER A 34 11.63 -26.55 -56.12
N ASN A 35 10.44 -25.98 -56.45
CA ASN A 35 9.36 -26.48 -57.28
C ASN A 35 8.41 -27.58 -56.76
N LEU A 36 7.15 -27.20 -56.53
CA LEU A 36 6.08 -27.49 -57.50
C LEU A 36 4.78 -26.72 -57.20
N LYS A 37 4.43 -25.82 -58.12
CA LYS A 37 3.09 -25.27 -58.36
C LYS A 37 2.18 -26.36 -58.97
N LYS A 38 0.87 -26.15 -58.79
CA LYS A 38 -0.32 -26.82 -59.39
C LYS A 38 -0.89 -27.97 -58.56
N LEU A 39 -2.11 -27.81 -58.04
CA LEU A 39 -3.34 -28.10 -58.78
C LEU A 39 -4.58 -27.62 -58.00
N MET A 40 -5.25 -26.58 -58.50
CA MET A 40 -6.68 -26.31 -58.29
C MET A 40 -7.37 -26.78 -59.57
N THR A 41 -8.24 -27.78 -59.52
CA THR A 41 -9.58 -27.85 -60.20
C THR A 41 -10.15 -29.28 -60.20
N GLN A 42 -11.49 -29.33 -60.12
CA GLN A 42 -12.41 -30.48 -60.19
C GLN A 42 -12.43 -31.35 -58.92
N ILE A 43 -13.57 -31.59 -58.27
CA ILE A 43 -14.85 -32.03 -58.84
C ILE A 43 -16.03 -31.43 -58.02
N ASP A 44 -16.90 -30.71 -58.71
CA ASP A 44 -18.31 -30.56 -58.34
C ASP A 44 -19.11 -31.64 -59.09
N LEU A 45 -20.22 -32.08 -58.50
CA LEU A 45 -21.22 -33.09 -58.95
C LEU A 45 -21.08 -34.49 -58.32
N LEU A 46 -21.60 -34.65 -57.10
CA LEU A 46 -22.46 -35.79 -56.74
C LEU A 46 -23.46 -35.36 -55.63
N SER A 47 -24.71 -35.71 -55.88
CA SER A 47 -25.94 -35.16 -55.31
C SER A 47 -26.24 -35.55 -53.85
N ASN A 48 -26.62 -34.53 -53.06
CA ASN A 48 -27.57 -34.48 -51.94
C ASN A 48 -27.63 -35.53 -50.80
N ASN A 49 -26.97 -36.68 -50.84
CA ASN A 49 -26.88 -37.61 -49.70
C ASN A 49 -25.52 -37.57 -48.95
N CYS A 50 -24.53 -36.83 -49.46
CA CYS A 50 -23.18 -36.76 -48.87
C CYS A 50 -22.99 -35.63 -47.83
N ARG A 51 -23.94 -34.69 -47.72
CA ARG A 51 -23.84 -33.54 -46.78
C ARG A 51 -24.19 -33.89 -45.34
N VAL A 52 -24.96 -34.95 -45.09
CA VAL A 52 -25.34 -35.37 -43.73
C VAL A 52 -24.20 -36.13 -43.05
N SER A 53 -23.48 -36.98 -43.79
CA SER A 53 -22.31 -37.73 -43.29
C SER A 53 -21.13 -36.82 -42.95
N SER A 54 -20.75 -35.90 -43.85
CA SER A 54 -19.68 -34.91 -43.62
C SER A 54 -19.89 -34.05 -42.37
N TRP A 55 -21.15 -33.74 -42.03
CA TRP A 55 -21.48 -32.92 -40.88
C TRP A 55 -21.58 -33.69 -39.57
N LEU A 56 -22.08 -34.93 -39.61
CA LEU A 56 -21.98 -35.84 -38.48
C LEU A 56 -20.51 -36.06 -38.08
N GLU A 57 -19.61 -36.14 -39.07
CA GLU A 57 -18.17 -36.17 -38.80
C GLU A 57 -17.65 -34.85 -38.19
N SER A 58 -18.12 -33.69 -38.65
CA SER A 58 -17.83 -32.39 -38.00
C SER A 58 -18.35 -32.30 -36.56
N MET A 59 -19.55 -32.84 -36.28
CA MET A 59 -20.14 -32.97 -34.94
C MET A 59 -19.33 -33.89 -34.03
N ARG A 60 -18.86 -35.02 -34.57
CA ARG A 60 -17.95 -35.93 -33.88
C ARG A 60 -16.58 -35.32 -33.61
N ALA A 61 -16.01 -34.58 -34.57
CA ALA A 61 -14.73 -33.90 -34.44
C ALA A 61 -14.73 -32.77 -33.38
N SER A 62 -15.91 -32.22 -33.06
CA SER A 62 -16.08 -31.17 -32.04
C SER A 62 -16.44 -31.71 -30.64
N SER A 63 -16.47 -33.04 -30.48
CA SER A 63 -16.72 -33.76 -29.22
C SER A 63 -15.40 -34.01 -28.48
N PRO A 64 -15.30 -33.82 -27.14
CA PRO A 64 -14.13 -34.27 -26.40
C PRO A 64 -14.06 -35.80 -26.52
N THR A 65 -13.03 -36.31 -27.17
CA THR A 65 -12.84 -37.75 -27.33
C THR A 65 -12.44 -38.33 -25.97
N HIS A 66 -13.32 -39.13 -25.37
CA HIS A 66 -12.92 -40.04 -24.30
C HIS A 66 -11.83 -40.96 -24.86
N LEU A 67 -10.76 -41.12 -24.06
CA LEU A 67 -9.71 -42.15 -24.14
C LEU A 67 -10.09 -43.33 -25.04
N ARG A 68 -9.63 -43.31 -26.31
CA ARG A 68 -9.53 -44.55 -27.08
C ARG A 68 -8.15 -45.13 -26.78
N SER A 69 -8.17 -46.31 -26.17
CA SER A 69 -7.03 -47.21 -26.02
C SER A 69 -6.21 -47.23 -27.31
N VAL A 70 -4.97 -46.75 -27.19
CA VAL A 70 -3.97 -46.85 -28.25
C VAL A 70 -3.71 -48.34 -28.46
N SER A 71 -4.24 -48.88 -29.56
CA SER A 71 -3.74 -50.12 -30.13
C SER A 71 -2.40 -49.81 -30.79
N ILE A 72 -1.38 -50.53 -30.34
CA ILE A 72 0.02 -50.38 -30.72
C ILE A 72 0.18 -50.75 -32.20
N LEU A 73 0.58 -49.78 -33.02
CA LEU A 73 1.37 -49.97 -34.24
C LEU A 73 2.31 -48.75 -34.38
N PRO A 74 3.62 -48.94 -34.65
CA PRO A 74 4.63 -47.92 -34.37
C PRO A 74 4.85 -46.95 -35.54
N THR A 75 4.60 -45.66 -35.33
CA THR A 75 5.14 -44.58 -36.18
C THR A 75 5.47 -43.33 -35.35
N ALA A 76 6.78 -43.09 -35.16
CA ALA A 76 7.49 -41.87 -34.72
C ALA A 76 7.12 -41.20 -33.35
N PRO A 77 8.10 -40.61 -32.62
CA PRO A 77 7.94 -40.30 -31.20
C PRO A 77 7.17 -38.99 -30.95
N ALA A 78 6.03 -39.09 -30.27
CA ALA A 78 5.17 -37.97 -29.85
C ALA A 78 5.87 -36.95 -28.93
N ASP A 79 6.96 -37.33 -28.25
CA ASP A 79 7.68 -36.48 -27.29
C ASP A 79 8.38 -35.27 -27.92
N LYS A 80 8.66 -35.28 -29.24
CA LYS A 80 9.29 -34.13 -29.92
C LYS A 80 8.29 -33.01 -30.26
N ALA A 81 7.04 -33.34 -30.56
CA ALA A 81 6.03 -32.36 -30.99
C ALA A 81 5.51 -31.51 -29.83
N ASP A 82 5.36 -32.12 -28.64
CA ASP A 82 4.93 -31.44 -27.42
C ASP A 82 6.03 -30.47 -26.91
N GLY A 83 7.30 -30.87 -27.04
CA GLY A 83 8.45 -30.03 -26.70
C GLY A 83 8.64 -28.83 -27.62
N ASP A 84 8.37 -28.97 -28.92
CA ASP A 84 8.41 -27.85 -29.88
C ASP A 84 7.25 -26.86 -29.66
N TRP A 85 6.05 -27.36 -29.39
CA TRP A 85 4.89 -26.53 -29.08
C TRP A 85 5.10 -25.70 -27.81
N THR A 86 5.58 -26.33 -26.74
CA THR A 86 5.87 -25.66 -25.46
C THR A 86 6.97 -24.60 -25.58
N ARG A 87 7.91 -24.76 -26.54
CA ARG A 87 8.91 -23.72 -26.84
C ARG A 87 8.32 -22.52 -27.57
N ARG A 88 7.35 -22.73 -28.47
CA ARG A 88 6.67 -21.66 -29.20
C ARG A 88 5.65 -20.91 -28.35
N HIS A 89 5.00 -21.59 -27.41
CA HIS A 89 3.95 -21.04 -26.54
C HIS A 89 4.25 -21.36 -25.07
N PRO A 90 5.31 -20.80 -24.48
CA PRO A 90 5.72 -21.13 -23.11
C PRO A 90 4.67 -20.69 -22.09
N SER A 91 4.74 -21.28 -20.88
CA SER A 91 3.84 -20.93 -19.79
C SER A 91 3.98 -19.45 -19.40
N ALA A 92 2.85 -18.72 -19.35
CA ALA A 92 2.85 -17.32 -18.94
C ALA A 92 3.28 -17.13 -17.47
N LEU A 93 3.08 -18.14 -16.61
CA LEU A 93 3.58 -18.14 -15.23
C LEU A 93 5.10 -18.32 -15.18
N ALA A 94 5.65 -19.21 -16.00
CA ALA A 94 7.09 -19.44 -16.09
C ALA A 94 7.84 -18.25 -16.72
N LYS A 95 7.19 -17.56 -17.67
CA LYS A 95 7.71 -16.37 -18.36
C LYS A 95 7.17 -15.04 -17.81
N PHE A 96 6.64 -15.05 -16.59
CA PHE A 96 6.02 -13.87 -16.01
C PHE A 96 6.97 -12.67 -15.96
N ASP A 97 8.24 -12.87 -15.65
CA ASP A 97 9.19 -11.77 -15.51
C ASP A 97 9.49 -11.09 -16.86
N GLU A 98 9.42 -11.82 -17.97
CA GLU A 98 9.52 -11.28 -19.33
C GLU A 98 8.27 -10.44 -19.67
N ILE A 99 7.07 -10.94 -19.34
CA ILE A 99 5.81 -10.21 -19.50
C ILE A 99 5.83 -8.92 -18.67
N ALA A 100 6.24 -9.00 -17.40
CA ALA A 100 6.37 -7.87 -16.50
C ALA A 100 7.41 -6.85 -17.00
N ALA A 101 8.54 -7.31 -17.57
CA ALA A 101 9.53 -6.43 -18.17
C ALA A 101 8.98 -5.69 -19.40
N ALA A 102 8.25 -6.38 -20.28
CA ALA A 102 7.63 -5.77 -21.45
C ALA A 102 6.52 -4.76 -21.09
N ALA A 103 5.90 -4.93 -19.92
CA ALA A 103 4.88 -4.05 -19.36
C ALA A 103 5.44 -2.81 -18.64
N ARG A 104 6.72 -2.78 -18.26
CA ARG A 104 7.33 -1.62 -17.58
C ARG A 104 7.23 -0.37 -18.46
N GLY A 105 6.79 0.74 -17.85
CA GLY A 105 6.60 2.02 -18.54
C GLY A 105 5.39 2.11 -19.49
N LYS A 106 4.63 1.02 -19.67
CA LYS A 106 3.44 0.99 -20.54
C LYS A 106 2.15 0.96 -19.73
N LYS A 107 1.06 1.45 -20.32
CA LYS A 107 -0.30 1.18 -19.85
C LYS A 107 -0.69 -0.25 -20.23
N MET A 108 -1.56 -0.88 -19.46
CA MET A 108 -2.05 -2.23 -19.76
C MET A 108 -3.57 -2.26 -19.73
N ALA A 109 -4.15 -3.17 -20.50
CA ALA A 109 -5.58 -3.51 -20.46
C ALA A 109 -5.72 -5.03 -20.54
N ILE A 110 -6.60 -5.59 -19.71
CA ILE A 110 -6.74 -7.03 -19.53
C ILE A 110 -8.10 -7.49 -20.07
N PHE A 111 -8.09 -8.51 -20.92
CA PHE A 111 -9.27 -9.07 -21.55
C PHE A 111 -9.33 -10.56 -21.23
N LEU A 112 -10.47 -11.01 -20.75
CA LEU A 112 -10.62 -12.37 -20.21
C LEU A 112 -11.85 -13.01 -20.86
N ASP A 113 -11.68 -14.20 -21.43
CA ASP A 113 -12.81 -15.06 -21.71
C ASP A 113 -13.37 -15.66 -20.40
N TYR A 114 -14.60 -16.17 -20.43
CA TYR A 114 -15.26 -16.71 -19.25
C TYR A 114 -15.16 -18.24 -19.16
N ASP A 115 -15.78 -18.96 -20.10
CA ASP A 115 -15.95 -20.41 -20.02
C ASP A 115 -14.66 -21.14 -20.34
N GLY A 116 -14.12 -21.96 -19.43
CA GLY A 116 -12.82 -22.63 -19.64
C GLY A 116 -11.60 -21.76 -19.32
N THR A 117 -11.80 -20.46 -19.10
CA THR A 117 -10.76 -19.50 -18.68
C THR A 117 -10.92 -19.07 -17.23
N LEU A 118 -12.07 -18.47 -16.87
CA LEU A 118 -12.37 -18.01 -15.51
C LEU A 118 -13.23 -19.00 -14.72
N SER A 119 -13.94 -19.87 -15.41
CA SER A 119 -14.68 -21.00 -14.83
C SER A 119 -14.25 -22.33 -15.47
N PRO A 120 -14.32 -23.45 -14.74
CA PRO A 120 -14.16 -24.76 -15.35
C PRO A 120 -15.24 -25.02 -16.40
N ILE A 121 -14.92 -25.81 -17.42
CA ILE A 121 -15.91 -26.25 -18.40
C ILE A 121 -16.82 -27.29 -17.74
N VAL A 122 -18.08 -26.92 -17.52
CA VAL A 122 -19.11 -27.76 -16.88
C VAL A 122 -20.11 -28.32 -17.89
N GLN A 123 -20.81 -29.41 -17.55
CA GLN A 123 -21.81 -30.01 -18.42
C GLN A 123 -23.06 -29.14 -18.58
N ASP A 124 -23.55 -28.59 -17.46
CA ASP A 124 -24.64 -27.64 -17.41
C ASP A 124 -24.09 -26.21 -17.46
N PRO A 125 -24.36 -25.43 -18.53
CA PRO A 125 -23.95 -24.03 -18.66
C PRO A 125 -24.42 -23.12 -17.52
N ASP A 126 -25.49 -23.44 -16.79
CA ASP A 126 -25.98 -22.66 -15.65
C ASP A 126 -25.19 -22.91 -14.36
N SER A 127 -24.36 -23.96 -14.35
CA SER A 127 -23.50 -24.33 -13.22
C SER A 127 -22.05 -23.82 -13.36
N ALA A 128 -21.76 -22.98 -14.35
CA ALA A 128 -20.41 -22.51 -14.68
C ALA A 128 -19.94 -21.34 -13.78
N PHE A 129 -20.12 -21.45 -12.46
CA PHE A 129 -19.85 -20.36 -11.53
C PHE A 129 -18.36 -20.05 -11.39
N MET A 130 -18.07 -18.76 -11.25
CA MET A 130 -16.74 -18.26 -10.85
C MET A 130 -16.56 -18.48 -9.34
N SER A 131 -15.44 -19.11 -8.96
CA SER A 131 -15.08 -19.26 -7.54
C SER A 131 -14.78 -17.90 -6.89
N ASP A 132 -14.97 -17.79 -5.57
CA ASP A 132 -14.65 -16.56 -4.84
C ASP A 132 -13.17 -16.18 -4.94
N ALA A 133 -12.28 -17.17 -4.99
CA ALA A 133 -10.85 -16.95 -5.18
C ALA A 133 -10.56 -16.34 -6.58
N MET A 134 -11.19 -16.84 -7.64
CA MET A 134 -11.07 -16.25 -8.98
C MET A 134 -11.67 -14.85 -9.03
N ARG A 135 -12.84 -14.65 -8.41
CA ARG A 135 -13.49 -13.33 -8.31
C ARG A 135 -12.57 -12.31 -7.64
N ALA A 136 -11.90 -12.70 -6.56
CA ALA A 136 -10.90 -11.88 -5.88
C ALA A 136 -9.69 -11.57 -6.78
N ALA A 137 -9.21 -12.55 -7.56
CA ALA A 137 -8.10 -12.35 -8.51
C ALA A 137 -8.46 -11.33 -9.61
N VAL A 138 -9.62 -11.49 -10.25
CA VAL A 138 -10.11 -10.55 -11.29
C VAL A 138 -10.30 -9.15 -10.72
N LYS A 139 -10.92 -9.05 -9.53
CA LYS A 139 -11.08 -7.78 -8.81
C LYS A 139 -9.74 -7.12 -8.47
N GLY A 140 -8.76 -7.91 -8.06
CA GLY A 140 -7.40 -7.45 -7.77
C GLY A 140 -6.71 -6.82 -8.98
N VAL A 141 -6.87 -7.41 -10.16
CA VAL A 141 -6.34 -6.88 -11.42
C VAL A 141 -7.12 -5.64 -11.87
N ALA A 142 -8.46 -5.66 -11.79
CA ALA A 142 -9.34 -4.54 -12.15
C ALA A 142 -9.09 -3.27 -11.32
N LYS A 143 -8.52 -3.40 -10.12
CA LYS A 143 -8.07 -2.26 -9.31
C LYS A 143 -6.95 -1.44 -9.97
N TYR A 144 -6.09 -2.08 -10.77
CA TYR A 144 -4.90 -1.45 -11.36
C TYR A 144 -4.99 -1.28 -12.87
N PHE A 145 -5.81 -2.06 -13.55
CA PHE A 145 -5.88 -2.11 -15.00
C PHE A 145 -7.35 -2.08 -15.45
N PRO A 146 -7.68 -1.39 -16.56
CA PRO A 146 -8.94 -1.60 -17.26
C PRO A 146 -9.08 -3.08 -17.62
N THR A 147 -10.16 -3.71 -17.16
CA THR A 147 -10.40 -5.14 -17.34
C THR A 147 -11.76 -5.37 -17.98
N ALA A 148 -11.81 -6.26 -18.97
CA ALA A 148 -13.02 -6.62 -19.69
C ALA A 148 -13.21 -8.14 -19.73
N ILE A 149 -14.45 -8.61 -19.58
CA ILE A 149 -14.83 -9.99 -19.85
C ILE A 149 -15.46 -10.06 -21.25
N VAL A 150 -14.91 -10.90 -22.12
CA VAL A 150 -15.35 -11.07 -23.50
C VAL A 150 -15.82 -12.51 -23.69
N THR A 151 -17.13 -12.74 -23.77
CA THR A 151 -17.73 -14.07 -23.71
C THR A 151 -18.81 -14.28 -24.76
N GLY A 152 -19.12 -15.54 -25.08
CA GLY A 152 -20.29 -15.92 -25.88
C GLY A 152 -21.63 -15.74 -25.17
N ARG A 153 -21.63 -15.68 -23.84
CA ARG A 153 -22.84 -15.52 -23.01
C ARG A 153 -23.43 -14.11 -23.11
N CYS A 154 -24.73 -13.95 -22.85
CA CYS A 154 -25.31 -12.62 -22.68
C CYS A 154 -24.77 -11.92 -21.42
N ILE A 155 -24.78 -10.58 -21.42
CA ILE A 155 -24.23 -9.78 -20.30
C ILE A 155 -24.94 -10.10 -18.99
N ASP A 156 -26.27 -10.19 -18.99
CA ASP A 156 -27.06 -10.39 -17.76
C ASP A 156 -26.66 -11.70 -17.05
N LYS A 157 -26.40 -12.75 -17.84
CA LYS A 157 -26.00 -14.07 -17.34
C LYS A 157 -24.57 -14.09 -16.83
N VAL A 158 -23.60 -13.59 -17.60
CA VAL A 158 -22.20 -13.57 -17.14
C VAL A 158 -22.03 -12.64 -15.94
N PHE A 159 -22.78 -11.53 -15.89
CA PHE A 159 -22.76 -10.61 -14.76
C PHE A 159 -23.32 -11.26 -13.49
N SER A 160 -24.37 -12.10 -13.57
CA SER A 160 -24.90 -12.80 -12.39
C SER A 160 -23.89 -13.77 -11.79
N PHE A 161 -22.97 -14.31 -12.60
CA PHE A 161 -21.88 -15.18 -12.14
C PHE A 161 -20.68 -14.41 -11.62
N VAL A 162 -20.29 -13.31 -12.28
CA VAL A 162 -19.07 -12.53 -11.98
C VAL A 162 -19.29 -11.47 -10.90
N GLN A 163 -20.45 -10.81 -10.86
CA GLN A 163 -20.86 -9.85 -9.82
C GLN A 163 -19.82 -8.75 -9.51
N LEU A 164 -19.11 -8.28 -10.55
CA LEU A 164 -18.16 -7.16 -10.45
C LEU A 164 -18.65 -6.02 -11.34
N GLU A 165 -18.95 -4.87 -10.72
CA GLU A 165 -19.51 -3.67 -11.36
C GLU A 165 -18.44 -2.77 -11.98
N GLU A 166 -17.18 -3.03 -11.64
CA GLU A 166 -15.99 -2.29 -12.08
C GLU A 166 -15.40 -2.78 -13.41
N LEU A 167 -16.03 -3.78 -14.07
CA LEU A 167 -15.55 -4.39 -15.32
C LEU A 167 -16.33 -3.90 -16.55
N PHE A 168 -15.68 -3.97 -17.71
CA PHE A 168 -16.38 -3.98 -18.99
C PHE A 168 -16.88 -5.41 -19.28
N TYR A 169 -18.08 -5.52 -19.87
CA TYR A 169 -18.64 -6.79 -20.31
C TYR A 169 -18.92 -6.73 -21.80
N ALA A 170 -18.42 -7.70 -22.55
CA ALA A 170 -18.65 -7.91 -23.96
C ALA A 170 -19.27 -9.30 -24.15
N GLY A 171 -20.59 -9.37 -24.03
CA GLY A 171 -21.37 -10.60 -24.21
C GLY A 171 -21.72 -10.87 -25.67
N SER A 172 -22.31 -12.04 -25.93
CA SER A 172 -22.74 -12.48 -27.26
C SER A 172 -21.60 -12.44 -28.30
N HIS A 173 -20.41 -12.94 -27.93
CA HIS A 173 -19.17 -12.81 -28.73
C HIS A 173 -18.76 -11.36 -29.00
N GLY A 174 -19.11 -10.46 -28.07
CA GLY A 174 -18.82 -9.04 -28.13
C GLY A 174 -19.84 -8.21 -28.93
N MET A 175 -20.98 -8.77 -29.33
CA MET A 175 -22.08 -8.01 -29.96
C MET A 175 -22.96 -7.26 -28.95
N ASP A 176 -22.72 -7.46 -27.66
CA ASP A 176 -23.35 -6.70 -26.58
C ASP A 176 -22.25 -6.21 -25.65
N ILE A 177 -21.92 -4.91 -25.69
CA ILE A 177 -20.85 -4.33 -24.87
C ILE A 177 -21.45 -3.31 -23.90
N LYS A 178 -21.15 -3.49 -22.62
CA LYS A 178 -21.53 -2.59 -21.52
C LYS A 178 -20.31 -2.18 -20.71
N GLY A 179 -20.19 -0.88 -20.43
CA GLY A 179 -19.17 -0.32 -19.55
C GLY A 179 -19.47 -0.51 -18.05
N PRO A 180 -18.47 -0.26 -17.19
CA PRO A 180 -18.61 -0.39 -15.75
C PRO A 180 -19.63 0.61 -15.18
N THR A 181 -20.41 0.17 -14.20
CA THR A 181 -21.34 1.03 -13.45
C THR A 181 -20.67 1.69 -12.24
N LYS A 182 -19.52 1.17 -11.79
CA LYS A 182 -18.65 1.80 -10.79
C LYS A 182 -17.24 1.97 -11.36
N TYR A 183 -16.74 3.20 -11.39
CA TYR A 183 -15.38 3.48 -11.85
C TYR A 183 -14.36 3.37 -10.70
N PRO A 184 -13.15 2.84 -10.94
CA PRO A 184 -12.05 2.93 -9.98
C PRO A 184 -11.70 4.40 -9.69
N ARG A 185 -11.38 4.73 -8.44
CA ARG A 185 -11.13 6.12 -7.96
C ARG A 185 -10.04 6.91 -8.72
N ASN A 186 -9.21 6.26 -9.54
CA ASN A 186 -8.11 6.87 -10.30
C ASN A 186 -8.36 6.98 -11.83
N SER A 187 -9.56 6.67 -12.31
CA SER A 187 -9.91 6.75 -13.73
C SER A 187 -10.38 8.17 -14.10
N LYS A 188 -9.57 8.94 -14.84
CA LYS A 188 -10.00 10.21 -15.48
C LYS A 188 -11.06 10.00 -16.59
N ALA A 189 -11.49 8.78 -16.88
CA ALA A 189 -12.59 8.53 -17.79
C ALA A 189 -13.92 8.87 -17.10
N GLN A 190 -14.32 10.14 -17.18
CA GLN A 190 -15.65 10.60 -16.82
C GLN A 190 -16.72 9.86 -17.64
N GLY A 191 -17.48 9.01 -16.95
CA GLY A 191 -18.89 8.68 -17.16
C GLY A 191 -19.53 8.95 -18.53
N LYS A 192 -19.13 8.23 -19.58
CA LYS A 192 -20.08 7.89 -20.65
C LYS A 192 -20.54 6.47 -20.41
N SER A 193 -21.85 6.28 -20.24
CA SER A 193 -22.46 4.95 -20.27
C SER A 193 -22.14 4.32 -21.62
N VAL A 194 -21.22 3.37 -21.64
CA VAL A 194 -20.84 2.65 -22.86
C VAL A 194 -21.87 1.54 -23.03
N LEU A 195 -22.79 1.71 -23.98
CA LEU A 195 -23.62 0.64 -24.51
C LEU A 195 -23.36 0.57 -26.02
N PHE A 196 -22.91 -0.57 -26.49
CA PHE A 196 -22.63 -0.78 -27.92
C PHE A 196 -23.16 -2.14 -28.37
N GLN A 197 -24.07 -2.11 -29.34
CA GLN A 197 -24.79 -3.27 -29.85
C GLN A 197 -24.86 -3.21 -31.38
N PRO A 198 -23.82 -3.67 -32.09
CA PRO A 198 -23.73 -3.55 -33.56
C PRO A 198 -24.78 -4.42 -34.28
N ALA A 199 -25.42 -5.36 -33.58
CA ALA A 199 -26.39 -6.30 -34.13
C ALA A 199 -27.84 -6.02 -33.69
N SER A 200 -28.16 -4.85 -33.14
CA SER A 200 -29.49 -4.51 -32.56
C SER A 200 -30.66 -4.78 -33.50
N GLU A 201 -30.48 -4.57 -34.81
CA GLU A 201 -31.52 -4.80 -35.82
C GLU A 201 -31.93 -6.29 -35.95
N PHE A 202 -31.08 -7.22 -35.51
CA PHE A 202 -31.32 -8.66 -35.59
C PHE A 202 -32.08 -9.22 -34.38
N LEU A 203 -32.28 -8.45 -33.30
CA LEU A 203 -32.90 -8.94 -32.06
C LEU A 203 -34.28 -9.58 -32.28
N PRO A 204 -35.23 -8.96 -33.03
CA PRO A 204 -36.54 -9.56 -33.25
C PRO A 204 -36.45 -10.93 -33.96
N MET A 205 -35.53 -11.04 -34.93
CA MET A 205 -35.29 -12.28 -35.68
C MET A 205 -34.66 -13.36 -34.79
N ILE A 206 -33.71 -12.99 -33.93
CA ILE A 206 -33.06 -13.92 -33.00
C ILE A 206 -34.08 -14.46 -31.98
N ASP A 207 -34.94 -13.61 -31.44
CA ASP A 207 -35.99 -14.03 -30.50
C ASP A 207 -37.03 -14.95 -31.15
N GLU A 208 -37.38 -14.69 -32.41
CA GLU A 208 -38.25 -15.56 -33.20
C GLU A 208 -37.62 -16.94 -33.43
N VAL A 209 -36.37 -16.97 -33.90
CA VAL A 209 -35.62 -18.21 -34.16
C VAL A 209 -35.42 -19.01 -32.87
N ASN A 210 -35.15 -18.35 -31.75
CA ASN A 210 -35.06 -19.00 -30.45
C ASN A 210 -36.38 -19.72 -30.08
N LYS A 211 -37.53 -19.07 -30.21
CA LYS A 211 -38.84 -19.68 -29.93
C LYS A 211 -39.09 -20.90 -30.83
N LEU A 212 -38.78 -20.79 -32.12
CA LEU A 212 -38.92 -21.90 -33.08
C LEU A 212 -38.02 -23.08 -32.75
N LEU A 213 -36.75 -22.82 -32.37
CA LEU A 213 -35.80 -23.85 -32.00
C LEU A 213 -36.20 -24.56 -30.71
N VAL A 214 -36.67 -23.83 -29.70
CA VAL A 214 -37.20 -24.40 -28.45
C VAL A 214 -38.36 -25.36 -28.77
N GLU A 215 -39.32 -24.94 -29.60
CA GLU A 215 -40.47 -25.77 -29.97
C GLU A 215 -40.07 -27.03 -30.73
N LYS A 216 -39.20 -26.91 -31.74
CA LYS A 216 -38.76 -28.03 -32.60
C LYS A 216 -37.83 -29.02 -31.90
N THR A 217 -37.07 -28.57 -30.91
CA THR A 217 -36.12 -29.44 -30.19
C THR A 217 -36.69 -30.01 -28.89
N LYS A 218 -37.88 -29.58 -28.47
CA LYS A 218 -38.58 -30.00 -27.24
C LYS A 218 -38.71 -31.52 -27.07
N LEU A 219 -38.87 -32.25 -28.18
CA LEU A 219 -39.04 -33.71 -28.18
C LEU A 219 -37.73 -34.49 -28.23
N ILE A 220 -36.57 -33.82 -28.18
CA ILE A 220 -35.25 -34.46 -28.18
C ILE A 220 -34.68 -34.44 -26.75
N PRO A 221 -34.75 -35.55 -25.99
CA PRO A 221 -34.18 -35.64 -24.65
C PRO A 221 -32.71 -35.20 -24.62
N GLY A 222 -32.39 -34.32 -23.66
CA GLY A 222 -31.04 -33.80 -23.44
C GLY A 222 -30.62 -32.64 -24.37
N CYS A 223 -31.48 -32.21 -25.30
CA CYS A 223 -31.24 -31.03 -26.12
C CYS A 223 -31.69 -29.77 -25.36
N MET A 224 -30.85 -28.74 -25.33
CA MET A 224 -31.16 -27.49 -24.64
C MET A 224 -30.91 -26.30 -25.56
N VAL A 225 -31.85 -25.35 -25.61
CA VAL A 225 -31.72 -24.12 -26.38
C VAL A 225 -31.55 -22.95 -25.42
N GLU A 226 -30.51 -22.15 -25.61
CA GLU A 226 -30.15 -21.02 -24.77
C GLU A 226 -30.16 -19.73 -25.60
N ASN A 227 -30.88 -18.71 -25.11
CA ASN A 227 -30.89 -17.38 -25.71
C ASN A 227 -29.80 -16.50 -25.06
N ASN A 228 -28.74 -16.24 -25.81
CA ASN A 228 -27.66 -15.33 -25.43
C ASN A 228 -27.85 -13.94 -26.06
N ARG A 229 -29.09 -13.47 -26.22
CA ARG A 229 -29.48 -12.15 -26.76
C ARG A 229 -29.21 -11.95 -28.24
N PHE A 230 -27.95 -11.94 -28.67
CA PHE A 230 -27.57 -11.85 -30.10
C PHE A 230 -27.07 -13.19 -30.67
N CYS A 231 -27.17 -14.26 -29.89
CA CYS A 231 -26.76 -15.60 -30.28
C CYS A 231 -27.73 -16.62 -29.69
N VAL A 232 -28.17 -17.60 -30.47
CA VAL A 232 -28.94 -18.75 -29.96
C VAL A 232 -28.04 -19.98 -29.95
N SER A 233 -27.93 -20.64 -28.80
CA SER A 233 -27.05 -21.80 -28.62
C SER A 233 -27.88 -23.05 -28.41
N VAL A 234 -27.72 -24.05 -29.29
CA VAL A 234 -28.38 -25.35 -29.20
C VAL A 234 -27.36 -26.37 -28.73
N HIS A 235 -27.44 -26.71 -27.45
CA HIS A 235 -26.56 -27.67 -26.78
C HIS A 235 -27.05 -29.09 -27.04
N TYR A 236 -26.15 -29.94 -27.55
CA TYR A 236 -26.40 -31.36 -27.80
C TYR A 236 -25.48 -32.26 -26.96
N ARG A 237 -24.89 -31.71 -25.90
CA ARG A 237 -23.94 -32.43 -25.04
C ARG A 237 -24.57 -33.60 -24.29
N CYS A 238 -25.81 -33.42 -23.85
CA CYS A 238 -26.58 -34.43 -23.12
C CYS A 238 -27.51 -35.24 -24.04
N VAL A 239 -27.41 -35.04 -25.37
CA VAL A 239 -28.17 -35.80 -26.37
C VAL A 239 -27.39 -37.06 -26.74
N GLU A 240 -28.09 -38.20 -26.80
CA GLU A 240 -27.54 -39.46 -27.31
C GLU A 240 -26.94 -39.28 -28.71
N GLU A 241 -25.74 -39.79 -28.97
CA GLU A 241 -25.00 -39.57 -30.24
C GLU A 241 -25.84 -39.94 -31.48
N LYS A 242 -26.64 -41.01 -31.39
CA LYS A 242 -27.54 -41.46 -32.48
C LYS A 242 -28.56 -40.41 -32.90
N ARG A 243 -28.86 -39.43 -32.05
CA ARG A 243 -29.85 -38.36 -32.26
C ARG A 243 -29.22 -37.02 -32.66
N TRP A 244 -27.88 -36.93 -32.75
CA TRP A 244 -27.19 -35.69 -33.13
C TRP A 244 -27.56 -35.20 -34.53
N SER A 245 -27.73 -36.12 -35.49
CA SER A 245 -28.22 -35.78 -36.83
C SER A 245 -29.60 -35.14 -36.79
N GLY A 246 -30.49 -35.67 -35.95
CA GLY A 246 -31.83 -35.12 -35.74
C GLY A 246 -31.80 -33.69 -35.19
N VAL A 247 -30.91 -33.39 -34.24
CA VAL A 247 -30.71 -32.01 -33.74
C VAL A 247 -30.24 -31.09 -34.88
N ALA A 248 -29.22 -31.50 -35.64
CA ALA A 248 -28.69 -30.70 -36.73
C ALA A 248 -29.72 -30.46 -37.85
N GLU A 249 -30.54 -31.45 -38.18
CA GLU A 249 -31.64 -31.32 -39.15
C GLU A 249 -32.71 -30.34 -38.68
N GLN A 250 -33.12 -30.39 -37.41
CA GLN A 250 -34.08 -29.42 -36.86
C GLN A 250 -33.54 -27.99 -36.89
N VAL A 251 -32.28 -27.79 -36.49
CA VAL A 251 -31.62 -26.47 -36.52
C VAL A 251 -31.55 -25.93 -37.95
N ARG A 252 -31.16 -26.76 -38.93
CA ARG A 252 -31.12 -26.35 -40.35
C ARG A 252 -32.51 -26.08 -40.92
N SER A 253 -33.50 -26.87 -40.56
CA SER A 253 -34.88 -26.68 -41.00
C SER A 253 -35.39 -25.30 -40.59
N VAL A 254 -35.04 -24.82 -39.39
CA VAL A 254 -35.34 -23.44 -38.98
C VAL A 254 -34.53 -22.45 -39.80
N LEU A 255 -33.22 -22.62 -39.91
CA LEU A 255 -32.34 -21.66 -40.57
C LEU A 255 -32.52 -21.54 -42.09
N ALA A 256 -33.14 -22.53 -42.75
CA ALA A 256 -33.42 -22.48 -44.19
C ALA A 256 -34.23 -21.22 -44.60
N SER A 257 -35.05 -20.70 -43.69
CA SER A 257 -35.86 -19.49 -43.91
C SER A 257 -35.15 -18.18 -43.54
N TYR A 258 -33.96 -18.22 -42.93
CA TYR A 258 -33.26 -17.04 -42.40
C TYR A 258 -31.85 -16.91 -42.99
N ARG A 259 -31.74 -16.27 -44.17
CA ARG A 259 -30.46 -16.08 -44.88
C ARG A 259 -29.44 -15.18 -44.17
N ASN A 260 -29.91 -14.33 -43.25
CA ASN A 260 -29.06 -13.37 -42.53
C ASN A 260 -28.48 -13.95 -41.22
N LEU A 261 -28.69 -15.25 -40.97
CA LEU A 261 -28.12 -15.96 -39.83
C LEU A 261 -27.12 -17.00 -40.33
N ARG A 262 -26.03 -17.16 -39.59
CA ARG A 262 -25.03 -18.21 -39.81
C ARG A 262 -25.05 -19.22 -38.68
N LEU A 263 -24.82 -20.47 -39.05
CA LEU A 263 -24.63 -21.57 -38.11
C LEU A 263 -23.14 -21.79 -37.91
N THR A 264 -22.69 -21.68 -36.67
CA THR A 264 -21.33 -21.98 -36.23
C THR A 264 -21.37 -23.13 -35.23
N GLN A 265 -20.23 -23.82 -35.06
CA GLN A 265 -20.15 -25.02 -34.25
C GLN A 265 -19.10 -24.85 -33.15
N GLY A 266 -19.50 -25.10 -31.90
CA GLY A 266 -18.64 -25.12 -30.73
C GLY A 266 -18.52 -26.51 -30.11
N ARG A 267 -17.98 -26.59 -28.88
CA ARG A 267 -17.78 -27.86 -28.14
C ARG A 267 -19.11 -28.48 -27.69
N LYS A 268 -19.70 -29.31 -28.55
CA LYS A 268 -21.03 -29.92 -28.38
C LYS A 268 -22.19 -28.92 -28.32
N VAL A 269 -22.06 -27.81 -29.06
CA VAL A 269 -23.08 -26.76 -29.19
C VAL A 269 -23.13 -26.26 -30.63
N LEU A 270 -24.32 -25.94 -31.11
CA LEU A 270 -24.58 -25.28 -32.38
C LEU A 270 -25.01 -23.83 -32.11
N GLU A 271 -24.27 -22.87 -32.65
CA GLU A 271 -24.46 -21.45 -32.35
C GLU A 271 -24.95 -20.71 -33.59
N ILE A 272 -26.14 -20.11 -33.46
CA ILE A 272 -26.80 -19.32 -34.49
C ILE A 272 -26.52 -17.85 -34.20
N ARG A 273 -25.91 -17.16 -35.16
CA ARG A 273 -25.49 -15.75 -35.01
C ARG A 273 -25.88 -14.93 -36.25
N PRO A 274 -26.07 -13.60 -36.12
CA PRO A 274 -26.18 -12.71 -37.26
C PRO A 274 -24.96 -12.79 -38.18
N THR A 275 -25.19 -12.67 -39.49
CA THR A 275 -24.15 -12.56 -40.50
C THR A 275 -23.67 -11.12 -40.59
N ILE A 276 -22.88 -10.70 -39.59
CA ILE A 276 -22.20 -9.40 -39.56
C ILE A 276 -20.69 -9.58 -39.44
N GLU A 277 -19.92 -8.60 -39.90
CA GLU A 277 -18.45 -8.57 -39.75
C GLU A 277 -18.03 -8.18 -38.33
N TRP A 278 -18.39 -9.01 -37.36
CA TRP A 278 -18.08 -8.82 -35.95
C TRP A 278 -17.63 -10.12 -35.28
N ASN A 279 -16.60 -10.03 -34.44
CA ASN A 279 -16.02 -11.12 -33.67
C ASN A 279 -15.33 -10.62 -32.38
N LYS A 280 -14.78 -11.53 -31.58
CA LYS A 280 -14.07 -11.17 -30.32
C LYS A 280 -12.87 -10.24 -30.58
N GLY A 281 -12.20 -10.36 -31.74
CA GLY A 281 -11.14 -9.44 -32.17
C GLY A 281 -11.62 -8.01 -32.41
N LYS A 282 -12.76 -7.84 -33.11
CA LYS A 282 -13.39 -6.53 -33.31
C LYS A 282 -13.89 -5.91 -32.00
N ALA A 283 -14.40 -6.73 -31.09
CA ALA A 283 -14.78 -6.28 -29.75
C ALA A 283 -13.56 -5.78 -28.95
N LEU A 284 -12.42 -6.48 -29.03
CA LEU A 284 -11.15 -6.04 -28.44
C LEU A 284 -10.69 -4.69 -29.01
N GLU A 285 -10.72 -4.51 -30.33
CA GLU A 285 -10.38 -3.23 -30.97
C GLU A 285 -11.29 -2.09 -30.50
N PHE A 286 -12.60 -2.34 -30.43
CA PHE A 286 -13.59 -1.38 -29.94
C PHE A 286 -13.31 -0.97 -28.49
N LEU A 287 -13.07 -1.94 -27.60
CA LEU A 287 -12.77 -1.68 -26.19
C LEU A 287 -11.49 -0.87 -26.03
N LEU A 288 -10.42 -1.21 -26.77
CA LEU A 288 -9.18 -0.44 -26.76
C LEU A 288 -9.39 1.01 -27.25
N ALA A 289 -10.19 1.20 -28.30
CA ALA A 289 -10.52 2.53 -28.78
C ALA A 289 -11.33 3.34 -27.75
N ASN A 290 -12.33 2.71 -27.13
CA ASN A 290 -13.17 3.34 -26.12
C ASN A 290 -12.39 3.73 -24.86
N LEU A 291 -11.39 2.94 -24.49
CA LEU A 291 -10.45 3.25 -23.39
C LEU A 291 -9.43 4.35 -23.74
N GLY A 292 -9.48 4.94 -24.95
CA GLY A 292 -8.57 5.99 -25.40
C GLY A 292 -7.20 5.45 -25.83
N PHE A 293 -7.13 4.18 -26.23
CA PHE A 293 -5.88 3.51 -26.63
C PHE A 293 -5.81 3.16 -28.13
N ALA A 294 -6.76 3.65 -28.93
CA ALA A 294 -6.69 3.56 -30.39
C ALA A 294 -5.36 4.13 -30.91
N GLY A 295 -4.63 3.34 -31.70
CA GLY A 295 -3.37 3.75 -32.32
C GLY A 295 -2.20 4.08 -31.37
N ARG A 296 -2.37 3.99 -30.04
CA ARG A 296 -1.29 4.32 -29.11
C ARG A 296 -0.26 3.20 -29.01
N GLU A 297 0.99 3.62 -28.88
CA GLU A 297 2.18 2.75 -28.81
C GLU A 297 2.59 2.40 -27.37
N ASP A 298 2.12 3.17 -26.39
CA ASP A 298 2.43 3.04 -24.97
C ASP A 298 1.49 2.07 -24.23
N ILE A 299 0.78 1.18 -24.94
CA ILE A 299 -0.11 0.17 -24.35
C ILE A 299 0.34 -1.26 -24.65
N LEU A 300 0.16 -2.14 -23.66
CA LEU A 300 0.30 -3.59 -23.76
C LEU A 300 -1.03 -4.27 -23.37
N PRO A 301 -1.91 -4.61 -24.32
CA PRO A 301 -3.09 -5.41 -24.05
C PRO A 301 -2.73 -6.88 -23.82
N ILE A 302 -3.40 -7.54 -22.88
CA ILE A 302 -3.29 -8.99 -22.66
C ILE A 302 -4.68 -9.61 -22.79
N TYR A 303 -4.81 -10.64 -23.63
CA TYR A 303 -6.04 -11.42 -23.78
C TYR A 303 -5.80 -12.86 -23.30
N VAL A 304 -6.70 -13.39 -22.47
CA VAL A 304 -6.64 -14.78 -21.98
C VAL A 304 -7.91 -15.51 -22.39
N GLY A 305 -7.78 -16.64 -23.09
CA GLY A 305 -8.91 -17.40 -23.63
C GLY A 305 -8.59 -18.86 -23.95
N ASP A 306 -9.59 -19.71 -24.09
CA ASP A 306 -9.43 -21.18 -24.28
C ASP A 306 -9.99 -21.70 -25.63
N ASP A 307 -10.83 -20.90 -26.29
CA ASP A 307 -11.71 -21.33 -27.36
C ASP A 307 -11.22 -20.87 -28.76
N ARG A 308 -11.89 -21.36 -29.81
CA ARG A 308 -11.55 -21.03 -31.19
C ARG A 308 -11.89 -19.59 -31.56
N THR A 309 -12.87 -18.98 -30.89
CA THR A 309 -13.27 -17.59 -31.14
C THR A 309 -12.30 -16.59 -30.51
N ASP A 310 -11.53 -17.00 -29.50
CA ASP A 310 -10.46 -16.21 -28.89
C ASP A 310 -9.27 -16.01 -29.84
N GLU A 311 -9.08 -16.92 -30.82
CA GLU A 311 -8.06 -16.76 -31.86
C GLU A 311 -8.23 -15.48 -32.68
N ASP A 312 -9.47 -14.99 -32.84
CA ASP A 312 -9.72 -13.70 -33.49
C ASP A 312 -9.06 -12.55 -32.69
N ALA A 313 -9.11 -12.62 -31.36
CA ALA A 313 -8.48 -11.65 -30.48
C ALA A 313 -6.95 -11.82 -30.44
N PHE A 314 -6.45 -13.06 -30.38
CA PHE A 314 -5.00 -13.32 -30.45
C PHE A 314 -4.39 -12.85 -31.76
N LYS A 315 -5.08 -13.06 -32.89
CA LYS A 315 -4.65 -12.57 -34.20
C LYS A 315 -4.54 -11.05 -34.22
N VAL A 316 -5.51 -10.32 -33.68
CA VAL A 316 -5.45 -8.84 -33.56
C VAL A 316 -4.22 -8.40 -32.75
N LEU A 317 -3.92 -9.07 -31.63
CA LEU A 317 -2.74 -8.74 -30.82
C LEU A 317 -1.42 -9.08 -31.53
N CYS A 318 -1.39 -10.20 -32.26
CA CYS A 318 -0.25 -10.65 -33.06
C CYS A 318 0.03 -9.70 -34.23
N ASP A 319 -1.00 -9.36 -35.02
CA ASP A 319 -0.89 -8.45 -36.17
C ASP A 319 -0.48 -7.03 -35.74
N ARG A 320 -0.92 -6.60 -34.54
CA ARG A 320 -0.46 -5.33 -33.94
C ARG A 320 1.00 -5.39 -33.45
N GLY A 321 1.53 -6.58 -33.19
CA GLY A 321 2.90 -6.81 -32.67
C GLY A 321 3.17 -6.25 -31.27
N ARG A 322 2.13 -5.81 -30.56
CA ARG A 322 2.25 -5.02 -29.31
C ARG A 322 1.16 -5.39 -28.30
N GLY A 323 1.02 -6.68 -28.04
CA GLY A 323 0.11 -7.26 -27.06
C GLY A 323 0.39 -8.75 -26.89
N PHE A 324 -0.18 -9.37 -25.86
CA PHE A 324 0.03 -10.78 -25.58
C PHE A 324 -1.29 -11.55 -25.57
N GLY A 325 -1.39 -12.56 -26.44
CA GLY A 325 -2.40 -13.61 -26.33
C GLY A 325 -1.91 -14.72 -25.40
N ILE A 326 -2.79 -15.23 -24.53
CA ILE A 326 -2.53 -16.35 -23.63
C ILE A 326 -3.61 -17.41 -23.84
N LEU A 327 -3.21 -18.55 -24.39
CA LEU A 327 -4.11 -19.70 -24.61
C LEU A 327 -4.24 -20.52 -23.32
N VAL A 328 -5.47 -20.81 -22.90
CA VAL A 328 -5.76 -21.75 -21.80
C VAL A 328 -6.00 -23.14 -22.39
N SER A 329 -5.05 -24.05 -22.24
CA SER A 329 -5.23 -25.45 -22.63
C SER A 329 -4.26 -26.42 -21.96
N LYS A 330 -4.76 -27.61 -21.61
CA LYS A 330 -3.94 -28.73 -21.15
C LYS A 330 -3.17 -29.43 -22.28
N PHE A 331 -3.58 -29.21 -23.52
CA PHE A 331 -3.04 -29.91 -24.70
C PHE A 331 -2.60 -28.90 -25.76
N PRO A 332 -1.55 -29.23 -26.55
CA PRO A 332 -1.14 -28.42 -27.69
C PRO A 332 -2.28 -28.15 -28.68
N LYS A 333 -2.41 -26.88 -29.09
CA LYS A 333 -3.33 -26.43 -30.15
C LYS A 333 -2.60 -25.46 -31.07
N GLU A 334 -2.98 -25.43 -32.34
CA GLU A 334 -2.58 -24.32 -33.21
C GLU A 334 -3.22 -23.02 -32.69
N THR A 335 -2.40 -22.00 -32.50
CA THR A 335 -2.82 -20.73 -31.89
C THR A 335 -1.91 -19.57 -32.31
N ASN A 336 -2.46 -18.36 -32.36
CA ASN A 336 -1.72 -17.12 -32.48
C ASN A 336 -1.29 -16.54 -31.11
N ALA A 337 -1.61 -17.21 -30.00
CA ALA A 337 -1.22 -16.79 -28.66
C ALA A 337 0.31 -16.81 -28.48
N ASN A 338 0.84 -15.89 -27.69
CA ASN A 338 2.27 -15.83 -27.37
C ASN A 338 2.65 -16.78 -26.24
N TYR A 339 1.73 -17.01 -25.31
CA TYR A 339 1.93 -17.83 -24.13
C TYR A 339 0.78 -18.81 -23.93
N SER A 340 0.98 -19.76 -23.02
CA SER A 340 -0.05 -20.71 -22.61
C SER A 340 -0.22 -20.76 -21.08
N LEU A 341 -1.39 -21.22 -20.64
CA LEU A 341 -1.72 -21.62 -19.28
C LEU A 341 -2.54 -22.92 -19.37
N LYS A 342 -2.47 -23.80 -18.38
CA LYS A 342 -3.08 -25.13 -18.49
C LYS A 342 -4.57 -25.17 -18.19
N GLU A 343 -5.00 -24.42 -17.18
CA GLU A 343 -6.36 -24.49 -16.64
C GLU A 343 -6.72 -23.21 -15.84
N PRO A 344 -8.01 -23.01 -15.48
CA PRO A 344 -8.46 -21.81 -14.77
C PRO A 344 -7.68 -21.49 -13.48
N ASN A 345 -7.15 -22.49 -12.78
CA ASN A 345 -6.32 -22.23 -11.60
C ASN A 345 -5.02 -21.50 -11.93
N GLU A 346 -4.35 -21.85 -13.03
CA GLU A 346 -3.15 -21.13 -13.45
C GLU A 346 -3.47 -19.70 -13.94
N VAL A 347 -4.67 -19.49 -14.52
CA VAL A 347 -5.18 -18.14 -14.84
C VAL A 347 -5.34 -17.31 -13.58
N LYS A 348 -5.96 -17.86 -12.53
CA LYS A 348 -6.09 -17.21 -11.23
C LYS A 348 -4.72 -16.81 -10.66
N ASP A 349 -3.75 -17.72 -10.66
CA ASP A 349 -2.42 -17.47 -10.14
C ASP A 349 -1.67 -16.40 -10.96
N PHE A 350 -1.84 -16.40 -12.28
CA PHE A 350 -1.29 -15.38 -13.17
C PHE A 350 -1.87 -13.99 -12.87
N LEU A 351 -3.20 -13.90 -12.71
CA LEU A 351 -3.89 -12.65 -12.36
C LEU A 351 -3.47 -12.13 -10.98
N HIS A 352 -3.35 -13.01 -9.98
CA HIS A 352 -2.81 -12.63 -8.67
C HIS A 352 -1.39 -12.06 -8.79
N ARG A 353 -0.49 -12.77 -9.49
CA ARG A 353 0.90 -12.32 -9.66
C ARG A 353 0.98 -10.99 -10.40
N LEU A 354 0.10 -10.75 -11.38
CA LEU A 354 0.00 -9.49 -12.10
C LEU A 354 -0.45 -8.32 -11.22
N ALA A 355 -1.49 -8.53 -10.41
CA ALA A 355 -1.98 -7.53 -9.45
C ALA A 355 -0.92 -7.22 -8.37
N GLU A 356 -0.22 -8.24 -7.86
CA GLU A 356 0.85 -8.06 -6.89
C GLU A 356 2.06 -7.32 -7.45
N TRP A 357 2.49 -7.66 -8.67
CA TRP A 357 3.58 -6.97 -9.36
C TRP A 357 3.26 -5.48 -9.51
N LYS A 358 2.06 -5.15 -9.98
CA LYS A 358 1.66 -3.74 -10.15
C LYS A 358 1.55 -3.02 -8.81
N ARG A 359 1.02 -3.68 -7.79
CA ARG A 359 0.99 -3.17 -6.41
C ARG A 359 2.39 -2.80 -5.92
N LYS A 360 3.37 -3.69 -6.10
CA LYS A 360 4.78 -3.44 -5.71
C LYS A 360 5.38 -2.27 -6.50
N SER A 361 5.19 -2.24 -7.81
CA SER A 361 5.69 -1.15 -8.68
C SER A 361 5.11 0.22 -8.31
N VAL A 362 3.81 0.29 -7.98
CA VAL A 362 3.19 1.55 -7.52
C VAL A 362 3.76 2.01 -6.18
N LYS A 363 3.98 1.08 -5.24
CA LYS A 363 4.58 1.39 -3.94
C LYS A 363 6.02 1.88 -4.07
N GLU A 364 6.81 1.21 -4.90
CA GLU A 364 8.20 1.60 -5.17
C GLU A 364 8.30 2.98 -5.82
N SER A 365 7.42 3.27 -6.80
CA SER A 365 7.33 4.60 -7.40
C SER A 365 6.91 5.68 -6.41
N ALA A 366 5.97 5.38 -5.50
CA ALA A 366 5.55 6.31 -4.47
C ALA A 366 6.67 6.57 -3.45
N ARG A 367 7.41 5.54 -3.06
CA ARG A 367 8.59 5.66 -2.19
C ARG A 367 9.69 6.51 -2.82
N GLU A 368 10.01 6.27 -4.10
CA GLU A 368 11.04 7.05 -4.78
C GLU A 368 10.60 8.50 -4.99
N ALA A 369 9.31 8.75 -5.21
CA ALA A 369 8.77 10.11 -5.27
C ALA A 369 8.93 10.87 -3.94
N ASP A 370 8.91 10.15 -2.81
CA ASP A 370 9.14 10.73 -1.49
C ASP A 370 10.64 10.95 -1.21
N LYS A 371 11.58 10.47 -2.03
CA LYS A 371 13.02 10.53 -1.69
C LYS A 371 13.54 11.97 -1.69
N ILE A 372 14.31 12.33 -0.66
CA ILE A 372 15.07 13.59 -0.61
C ILE A 372 16.47 13.30 -1.16
N HIS A 373 16.82 13.90 -2.29
CA HIS A 373 18.15 13.73 -2.88
C HIS A 373 19.23 14.53 -2.15
N ALA A 374 18.91 15.78 -1.77
CA ALA A 374 19.74 16.63 -0.94
C ALA A 374 18.85 17.71 -0.31
N LEU A 375 19.12 18.07 0.94
CA LEU A 375 18.52 19.25 1.56
C LEU A 375 19.35 20.50 1.21
N PRO A 376 18.73 21.66 1.00
CA PRO A 376 19.47 22.91 0.83
C PRO A 376 20.43 23.16 2.00
N GLY A 377 21.68 23.50 1.71
CA GLY A 377 22.68 23.76 2.75
C GLY A 377 23.15 22.52 3.52
N GLN A 378 22.79 21.31 3.11
CA GLN A 378 23.27 20.05 3.68
C GLN A 378 24.76 19.82 3.42
N PRO A 379 25.53 19.27 4.39
CA PRO A 379 26.89 18.81 4.14
C PRO A 379 26.97 17.74 3.03
N PRO A 380 28.05 17.68 2.23
CA PRO A 380 28.14 16.78 1.09
C PRO A 380 28.24 15.28 1.46
N ASP A 381 28.70 14.95 2.66
CA ASP A 381 29.07 13.58 3.07
C ASP A 381 27.92 12.82 3.75
N VAL A 382 26.74 12.79 3.13
CA VAL A 382 25.56 12.09 3.68
C VAL A 382 25.42 10.72 3.04
N ASN A 383 25.60 9.68 3.85
CA ASN A 383 25.68 8.28 3.41
C ASN A 383 24.42 7.45 3.70
N PHE A 384 23.31 8.08 4.09
CA PHE A 384 22.03 7.43 4.36
C PHE A 384 20.94 7.99 3.46
N ALA A 385 19.90 7.18 3.21
CA ALA A 385 18.73 7.61 2.46
C ALA A 385 17.74 8.34 3.37
N GLN A 386 17.13 9.40 2.85
CA GLN A 386 16.10 10.20 3.51
C GLN A 386 14.91 10.41 2.56
N TYR A 387 13.71 10.47 3.12
CA TYR A 387 12.45 10.52 2.38
C TYR A 387 11.47 11.44 3.08
N ALA A 388 10.79 12.32 2.34
CA ALA A 388 9.69 13.17 2.76
C ALA A 388 8.44 13.02 1.91
N GLY A 389 7.27 13.21 2.51
CA GLY A 389 6.03 13.23 1.77
C GLY A 389 4.84 13.12 2.71
N TYR A 390 3.75 12.56 2.21
CA TYR A 390 2.49 12.45 2.95
C TYR A 390 1.92 11.04 2.94
N VAL A 391 1.38 10.62 4.09
CA VAL A 391 0.59 9.40 4.24
C VAL A 391 -0.82 9.79 4.64
N THR A 392 -1.77 9.46 3.77
CA THR A 392 -3.19 9.69 4.01
C THR A 392 -3.68 8.83 5.17
N VAL A 393 -4.36 9.46 6.13
CA VAL A 393 -5.00 8.80 7.28
C VAL A 393 -6.52 8.78 7.16
N ASP A 394 -7.11 9.80 6.52
CA ASP A 394 -8.53 9.83 6.16
C ASP A 394 -8.71 10.31 4.70
N PRO A 395 -8.98 9.37 3.76
CA PRO A 395 -9.21 9.72 2.36
C PRO A 395 -10.46 10.57 2.10
N ASN A 396 -11.48 10.49 2.97
CA ASN A 396 -12.74 11.23 2.79
C ASN A 396 -12.60 12.69 3.25
N ALA A 397 -11.85 12.92 4.33
CA ALA A 397 -11.51 14.26 4.79
C ALA A 397 -10.31 14.88 4.02
N GLY A 398 -9.61 14.09 3.19
CA GLY A 398 -8.35 14.48 2.59
C GLY A 398 -7.25 14.72 3.64
N ARG A 399 -7.40 14.12 4.83
CA ARG A 399 -6.46 14.27 5.95
C ARG A 399 -5.24 13.40 5.68
N ALA A 400 -4.08 14.04 5.65
CA ALA A 400 -2.82 13.37 5.46
C ALA A 400 -1.83 13.88 6.50
N LEU A 401 -1.16 12.94 7.16
CA LEU A 401 -0.03 13.28 8.02
C LEU A 401 1.24 13.17 7.17
N PRO A 402 2.13 14.15 7.20
CA PRO A 402 3.40 14.09 6.54
C PRO A 402 4.17 12.92 7.14
N ARG A 403 4.84 12.19 6.25
CA ARG A 403 5.80 11.16 6.57
C ARG A 403 7.17 11.69 6.21
N LEU A 404 8.10 11.50 7.11
CA LEU A 404 9.51 11.60 6.80
C LEU A 404 10.26 10.37 7.32
N LEU A 405 10.78 9.53 6.41
CA LEU A 405 11.80 8.53 6.76
C LEU A 405 13.11 9.29 6.75
N VAL A 406 13.58 9.68 7.94
CA VAL A 406 14.71 10.60 8.14
C VAL A 406 14.33 12.07 7.78
N SER A 407 13.54 12.74 8.64
CA SER A 407 13.60 14.21 8.87
C SER A 407 12.95 14.63 10.17
N TRP A 408 13.62 15.55 10.84
CA TRP A 408 13.16 16.57 11.78
C TRP A 408 12.14 16.17 12.84
N SER A 409 12.66 16.14 14.06
CA SER A 409 11.94 16.63 15.22
C SER A 409 11.90 18.15 15.22
N TRP A 410 10.83 18.70 15.77
CA TRP A 410 10.72 20.07 16.27
C TRP A 410 11.98 20.44 17.06
N SER A 411 12.43 21.70 16.94
CA SER A 411 13.68 22.20 17.51
C SER A 411 14.94 21.45 17.04
N ASN A 412 16.11 22.00 17.28
CA ASN A 412 17.36 21.24 17.24
C ASN A 412 17.35 20.18 18.38
N ASP A 413 16.35 19.29 18.45
CA ASP A 413 16.08 18.37 19.59
C ASP A 413 17.22 17.41 19.90
N GLY A 414 18.24 17.35 19.03
CA GLY A 414 19.45 16.56 19.14
C GLY A 414 19.31 15.10 18.73
N THR A 415 18.14 14.65 18.29
CA THR A 415 17.95 13.29 17.76
C THR A 415 18.13 13.23 16.25
N TRP A 416 17.96 14.35 15.56
CA TRP A 416 18.08 14.49 14.10
C TRP A 416 19.54 14.55 13.60
N PRO A 417 19.91 13.93 12.46
CA PRO A 417 21.25 13.98 11.83
C PRO A 417 21.84 15.36 11.49
N PHE A 418 21.03 16.43 11.48
CA PHE A 418 21.54 17.77 11.21
C PHE A 418 20.98 18.78 12.18
N PHE A 419 21.74 19.83 12.44
CA PHE A 419 21.28 21.03 13.13
C PHE A 419 21.26 22.20 12.15
N VAL A 420 20.38 23.18 12.38
CA VAL A 420 20.33 24.40 11.57
C VAL A 420 21.36 25.41 12.09
N ASN A 421 22.14 25.98 11.18
CA ASN A 421 23.08 27.07 11.50
C ASN A 421 22.35 28.39 11.79
N ARG A 422 23.05 29.33 12.43
CA ARG A 422 22.56 30.68 12.77
C ARG A 422 22.03 31.48 11.58
N ASP A 423 22.47 31.15 10.37
CA ASP A 423 22.02 31.79 9.14
C ASP A 423 20.58 31.39 8.71
N GLY A 424 20.00 30.38 9.36
CA GLY A 424 18.69 29.82 9.03
C GLY A 424 18.62 29.24 7.61
N LYS A 425 19.76 28.89 7.00
CA LYS A 425 19.89 28.49 5.59
C LYS A 425 20.76 27.27 5.38
N THR A 426 21.75 27.05 6.24
CA THR A 426 22.68 25.94 6.14
C THR A 426 22.53 24.96 7.29
N LEU A 427 22.97 23.72 7.05
CA LEU A 427 22.90 22.62 8.00
C LEU A 427 24.32 22.17 8.37
N TYR A 428 24.50 21.73 9.61
CA TYR A 428 25.71 21.03 10.04
C TYR A 428 25.37 19.67 10.65
N GLN A 429 26.32 18.73 10.58
CA GLN A 429 26.09 17.34 10.99
C GLN A 429 26.05 17.18 12.51
N ASN A 430 25.03 16.49 13.00
CA ASN A 430 24.95 16.03 14.38
C ASN A 430 25.64 14.67 14.52
N LYS A 431 26.80 14.64 15.18
CA LYS A 431 27.58 13.40 15.41
C LYS A 431 26.90 12.43 16.38
N PHE A 432 25.96 12.90 17.18
CA PHE A 432 25.27 12.12 18.21
C PHE A 432 23.81 11.81 17.84
N ALA A 433 23.45 12.00 16.59
CA ALA A 433 22.10 11.74 16.12
C ALA A 433 21.67 10.29 16.37
N TRP A 434 20.40 10.10 16.73
CA TRP A 434 19.86 8.79 17.05
C TRP A 434 19.76 7.89 15.82
N ASN A 435 19.79 8.47 14.61
CA ASN A 435 19.84 7.69 13.37
C ASN A 435 21.15 6.92 13.17
N ASN A 436 22.17 7.17 14.01
CA ASN A 436 23.37 6.33 14.07
C ASN A 436 23.06 4.90 14.57
N GLU A 437 21.96 4.70 15.30
CA GLU A 437 21.62 3.44 15.96
C GLU A 437 20.29 2.83 15.47
N ALA A 438 19.43 3.63 14.84
CA ALA A 438 18.14 3.17 14.33
C ALA A 438 17.68 3.95 13.09
N ASN A 439 16.74 3.39 12.33
CA ASN A 439 16.01 4.16 11.33
C ASN A 439 14.99 5.04 12.04
N MET A 440 15.15 6.35 11.92
CA MET A 440 14.29 7.34 12.58
C MET A 440 13.15 7.78 11.66
N LEU A 441 11.93 7.68 12.18
CA LEU A 441 10.69 8.18 11.59
C LEU A 441 10.13 9.26 12.49
N PHE A 442 10.05 10.48 11.99
CA PHE A 442 9.44 11.58 12.72
C PHE A 442 8.08 11.88 12.10
N VAL A 443 7.10 12.16 12.97
CA VAL A 443 5.72 12.36 12.57
C VAL A 443 5.24 13.67 13.18
N GLU A 444 4.97 14.64 12.31
CA GLU A 444 4.23 15.83 12.70
C GLU A 444 2.76 15.44 12.87
N SER A 445 2.22 15.69 14.05
CA SER A 445 0.90 15.24 14.44
C SER A 445 0.39 16.05 15.61
N PRO A 446 -0.92 16.36 15.66
CA PRO A 446 -1.98 16.01 14.70
C PRO A 446 -2.01 16.88 13.44
N ALA A 447 -3.05 16.70 12.59
CA ALA A 447 -3.26 17.57 11.44
C ALA A 447 -3.38 19.04 11.87
N GLY A 448 -2.65 19.93 11.18
CA GLY A 448 -2.50 21.36 11.52
C GLY A 448 -1.18 21.69 12.21
N VAL A 449 -0.41 20.67 12.62
CA VAL A 449 0.94 20.81 13.19
C VAL A 449 1.99 20.72 12.09
N GLY A 450 2.79 21.77 11.93
CA GLY A 450 3.87 21.85 10.93
C GLY A 450 3.36 21.85 9.51
N PHE A 451 3.82 20.89 8.73
CA PHE A 451 3.35 20.63 7.37
C PHE A 451 2.14 19.70 7.33
N SER A 452 1.63 19.23 8.47
CA SER A 452 0.45 18.37 8.56
C SER A 452 -0.82 19.13 8.30
N TYR A 453 -1.73 18.56 7.52
CA TYR A 453 -2.94 19.27 7.10
C TYR A 453 -4.17 18.36 6.96
N SER A 454 -5.33 19.02 6.97
CA SER A 454 -6.60 18.47 6.52
C SER A 454 -7.27 19.42 5.53
N ASN A 455 -7.90 18.85 4.50
CA ASN A 455 -8.75 19.63 3.59
C ASN A 455 -10.08 20.03 4.26
N ARG A 456 -10.40 19.46 5.43
CA ARG A 456 -11.60 19.76 6.19
C ARG A 456 -11.26 20.65 7.38
N THR A 457 -11.64 21.92 7.31
CA THR A 457 -11.36 22.93 8.35
C THR A 457 -11.87 22.57 9.74
N SER A 458 -12.98 21.82 9.84
CA SER A 458 -13.51 21.39 11.15
C SER A 458 -12.61 20.41 11.90
N ASP A 459 -11.66 19.75 11.22
CA ASP A 459 -10.76 18.78 11.85
C ASP A 459 -9.81 19.45 12.85
N TYR A 460 -9.37 20.69 12.56
CA TYR A 460 -8.48 21.45 13.42
C TYR A 460 -9.12 21.75 14.80
N GLY A 461 -10.43 21.99 14.85
CA GLY A 461 -11.20 22.23 16.10
C GLY A 461 -11.85 20.98 16.71
N GLN A 462 -11.51 19.78 16.22
CA GLN A 462 -12.00 18.49 16.73
C GLN A 462 -10.87 17.54 17.12
N SER A 463 -9.63 18.01 17.11
CA SER A 463 -8.46 17.23 17.50
C SER A 463 -8.43 16.99 19.02
N GLY A 464 -7.80 15.88 19.41
CA GLY A 464 -7.73 15.42 20.79
C GLY A 464 -6.82 14.21 20.90
N ASP A 465 -6.48 13.78 22.11
CA ASP A 465 -5.53 12.68 22.34
C ASP A 465 -5.96 11.39 21.66
N SER A 466 -7.22 11.00 21.80
CA SER A 466 -7.78 9.76 21.24
C SER A 466 -7.77 9.75 19.71
N SER A 467 -8.13 10.88 19.08
CA SER A 467 -8.12 10.99 17.61
C SER A 467 -6.70 11.03 17.07
N THR A 468 -5.78 11.69 17.77
CA THR A 468 -4.35 11.74 17.45
C THR A 468 -3.71 10.35 17.51
N ALA A 469 -3.98 9.58 18.57
CA ALA A 469 -3.49 8.21 18.69
C ALA A 469 -4.01 7.31 17.57
N ASN A 470 -5.29 7.46 17.19
CA ASN A 470 -5.87 6.72 16.07
C ASN A 470 -5.25 7.10 14.72
N ASP A 471 -5.09 8.39 14.44
CA ASP A 471 -4.52 8.87 13.19
C ASP A 471 -3.04 8.45 13.06
N ASN A 472 -2.26 8.54 14.14
CA ASN A 472 -0.89 8.03 14.18
C ASN A 472 -0.82 6.51 13.97
N HIS A 473 -1.74 5.74 14.55
CA HIS A 473 -1.82 4.30 14.29
C HIS A 473 -2.12 3.99 12.81
N VAL A 474 -3.13 4.67 12.22
CA VAL A 474 -3.47 4.49 10.79
C VAL A 474 -2.30 4.89 9.90
N PHE A 475 -1.62 6.00 10.25
CA PHE A 475 -0.41 6.44 9.58
C PHE A 475 0.64 5.32 9.57
N LEU A 476 0.96 4.71 10.72
CA LEU A 476 1.96 3.64 10.82
C LEU A 476 1.63 2.42 9.97
N VAL A 477 0.35 2.00 9.94
CA VAL A 477 -0.09 0.89 9.09
C VAL A 477 0.10 1.23 7.60
N ASN A 478 -0.33 2.41 7.17
CA ASN A 478 -0.19 2.86 5.78
C ASN A 478 1.28 3.11 5.40
N TRP A 479 2.09 3.55 6.37
CA TRP A 479 3.52 3.76 6.23
C TRP A 479 4.26 2.44 5.99
N LEU A 480 3.95 1.40 6.77
CA LEU A 480 4.52 0.05 6.62
C LEU A 480 4.05 -0.61 5.32
N GLU A 481 2.87 -0.24 4.81
CA GLU A 481 2.46 -0.65 3.47
C GLU A 481 3.30 -0.01 2.38
N ARG A 482 3.68 1.27 2.52
CA ARG A 482 4.50 1.97 1.53
C ARG A 482 5.96 1.53 1.57
N PHE A 483 6.51 1.24 2.75
CA PHE A 483 7.90 0.80 2.94
C PHE A 483 7.93 -0.57 3.63
N PRO A 484 7.60 -1.64 2.90
CA PRO A 484 7.45 -2.98 3.44
C PRO A 484 8.76 -3.59 3.99
N GLU A 485 9.93 -3.07 3.62
CA GLU A 485 11.25 -3.48 4.12
C GLU A 485 11.44 -3.27 5.63
N TYR A 486 10.61 -2.43 6.25
CA TYR A 486 10.59 -2.23 7.70
C TYR A 486 9.56 -3.09 8.42
N LYS A 487 8.71 -3.85 7.71
CA LYS A 487 7.76 -4.76 8.35
C LYS A 487 8.49 -5.86 9.09
N GLY A 488 8.03 -6.16 10.31
CA GLY A 488 8.60 -7.20 11.17
C GLY A 488 9.82 -6.76 11.98
N ARG A 489 10.50 -5.66 11.62
CA ARG A 489 11.63 -5.13 12.39
C ARG A 489 11.19 -4.66 13.77
N ASP A 490 12.13 -4.70 14.72
CA ASP A 490 11.93 -4.17 16.06
C ASP A 490 11.57 -2.69 15.99
N PHE A 491 10.44 -2.36 16.62
CA PHE A 491 9.80 -1.06 16.50
C PHE A 491 9.68 -0.42 17.89
N TYR A 492 10.12 0.83 18.00
CA TYR A 492 10.14 1.59 19.24
C TYR A 492 9.44 2.93 19.05
N VAL A 493 8.73 3.40 20.07
CA VAL A 493 8.07 4.70 20.06
C VAL A 493 8.67 5.59 21.13
N THR A 494 9.15 6.75 20.73
CA THR A 494 9.86 7.71 21.57
C THR A 494 9.25 9.10 21.42
N GLY A 495 9.57 10.01 22.31
CA GLY A 495 9.11 11.40 22.25
C GLY A 495 9.19 12.06 23.61
N GLU A 496 8.84 13.34 23.65
CA GLU A 496 9.13 14.19 24.80
C GLU A 496 7.94 15.06 25.22
N SER A 497 7.96 15.52 26.46
CA SER A 497 6.98 16.47 27.00
C SER A 497 5.57 15.88 27.04
N TYR A 498 4.61 16.54 26.38
CA TYR A 498 3.25 16.06 26.18
C TYR A 498 3.16 14.71 25.44
N ALA A 499 4.28 14.20 24.89
CA ALA A 499 4.36 12.81 24.45
C ALA A 499 4.09 11.79 25.57
N GLY A 500 4.17 12.19 26.84
CA GLY A 500 3.65 11.44 27.98
C GLY A 500 2.17 11.05 27.84
N HIS A 501 1.38 11.83 27.10
CA HIS A 501 0.01 11.48 26.71
C HIS A 501 -0.03 10.66 25.43
N TYR A 502 0.70 11.09 24.39
CA TYR A 502 0.60 10.49 23.06
C TYR A 502 1.16 9.07 22.97
N ILE A 503 2.34 8.84 23.52
CA ILE A 503 3.06 7.59 23.36
C ILE A 503 2.32 6.43 24.02
N PRO A 504 1.81 6.55 25.26
CA PRO A 504 1.12 5.43 25.87
C PRO A 504 -0.18 5.04 25.15
N GLN A 505 -0.89 6.05 24.64
CA GLN A 505 -2.13 5.85 23.88
C GLN A 505 -1.87 5.24 22.50
N LEU A 506 -0.84 5.71 21.78
CA LEU A 506 -0.42 5.11 20.52
C LEU A 506 0.05 3.67 20.69
N ALA A 507 0.89 3.39 21.70
CA ALA A 507 1.35 2.04 22.01
C ALA A 507 0.15 1.11 22.29
N THR A 508 -0.84 1.58 23.05
CA THR A 508 -2.09 0.85 23.30
C THR A 508 -2.87 0.59 22.01
N ALA A 509 -2.96 1.57 21.11
CA ALA A 509 -3.61 1.41 19.80
C ALA A 509 -2.91 0.34 18.93
N ILE A 510 -1.57 0.36 18.89
CA ILE A 510 -0.75 -0.65 18.19
C ILE A 510 -1.00 -2.05 18.75
N LEU A 511 -0.93 -2.22 20.08
CA LEU A 511 -1.17 -3.52 20.72
C LEU A 511 -2.57 -4.06 20.45
N LYS A 512 -3.58 -3.19 20.41
CA LYS A 512 -4.96 -3.54 20.06
C LYS A 512 -5.10 -3.98 18.60
N HIS A 513 -4.40 -3.32 17.68
CA HIS A 513 -4.32 -3.73 16.27
C HIS A 513 -3.64 -5.09 16.12
N ASN A 514 -2.48 -5.29 16.75
CA ASN A 514 -1.74 -6.55 16.70
C ASN A 514 -2.58 -7.75 17.14
N ARG A 515 -3.38 -7.59 18.21
CA ARG A 515 -4.31 -8.63 18.68
C ARG A 515 -5.41 -8.95 17.66
N ARG A 516 -5.88 -7.96 16.90
CA ARG A 516 -6.94 -8.12 15.90
C ARG A 516 -6.43 -8.61 14.56
N ARG A 517 -5.18 -8.27 14.20
CA ARG A 517 -4.54 -8.61 12.92
C ARG A 517 -3.11 -9.11 13.13
N PRO A 518 -2.93 -10.35 13.61
CA PRO A 518 -1.60 -10.90 13.85
C PRO A 518 -0.70 -10.94 12.60
N ALA A 519 -1.29 -11.13 11.42
CA ALA A 519 -0.55 -11.17 10.15
C ALA A 519 0.07 -9.81 9.72
N ASP A 520 -0.47 -8.70 10.23
CA ASP A 520 -0.02 -7.33 9.95
C ASP A 520 0.48 -6.63 11.22
N ALA A 521 0.99 -7.40 12.17
CA ALA A 521 1.42 -6.88 13.46
C ALA A 521 2.66 -5.97 13.34
N ILE A 522 2.66 -4.88 14.10
CA ILE A 522 3.83 -4.02 14.31
C ILE A 522 4.60 -4.57 15.49
N ASN A 523 5.86 -4.94 15.31
CA ASN A 523 6.69 -5.58 16.33
C ASN A 523 7.19 -4.56 17.38
N LEU A 524 6.26 -3.96 18.13
CA LEU A 524 6.53 -2.99 19.19
C LEU A 524 7.33 -3.64 20.32
N LYS A 525 8.53 -3.14 20.59
CA LYS A 525 9.46 -3.64 21.62
C LYS A 525 9.55 -2.75 22.84
N GLY A 526 9.44 -1.44 22.66
CA GLY A 526 9.61 -0.51 23.76
C GLY A 526 9.09 0.89 23.47
N VAL A 527 8.92 1.64 24.54
CA VAL A 527 8.62 3.06 24.53
C VAL A 527 9.61 3.82 25.44
N ALA A 528 10.04 5.01 25.01
CA ALA A 528 10.86 5.90 25.82
C ALA A 528 10.27 7.31 25.81
N ILE A 529 10.10 7.94 26.97
CA ILE A 529 9.48 9.26 27.08
C ILE A 529 10.39 10.19 27.86
N GLY A 530 10.88 11.23 27.19
CA GLY A 530 11.66 12.31 27.80
C GLY A 530 10.76 13.32 28.48
N ASN A 531 11.17 13.82 29.63
CA ASN A 531 10.51 14.88 30.40
C ASN A 531 8.98 14.69 30.37
N ALA A 532 8.57 13.48 30.79
CA ALA A 532 7.26 12.93 30.49
C ALA A 532 6.16 13.61 31.31
N TYR A 533 5.29 14.38 30.66
CA TYR A 533 4.12 14.96 31.31
C TYR A 533 3.06 13.89 31.49
N LEU A 534 2.88 13.40 32.72
CA LEU A 534 2.04 12.24 33.04
C LEU A 534 0.83 12.56 33.92
N ASP A 535 0.86 13.64 34.68
CA ASP A 535 -0.18 13.98 35.64
C ASP A 535 -0.18 15.49 35.90
N ASP A 536 -1.31 16.15 35.65
CA ASP A 536 -1.43 17.61 35.78
C ASP A 536 -1.13 18.13 37.19
N ILE A 537 -1.64 17.42 38.20
CA ILE A 537 -1.60 17.84 39.60
C ILE A 537 -0.19 17.64 40.13
N ILE A 538 0.39 16.49 39.81
CA ILE A 538 1.70 16.07 40.28
C ILE A 538 2.81 16.82 39.55
N ASN A 539 2.61 17.16 38.26
CA ASN A 539 3.51 18.07 37.57
C ASN A 539 3.55 19.42 38.29
N LYS A 540 2.39 19.99 38.60
CA LYS A 540 2.32 21.28 39.29
C LYS A 540 2.98 21.26 40.68
N LYS A 541 2.76 20.19 41.45
CA LYS A 541 3.44 19.98 42.73
C LYS A 541 4.96 19.90 42.54
N GLY A 542 5.40 19.06 41.60
CA GLY A 542 6.81 18.85 41.27
C GLY A 542 7.51 20.14 40.85
N THR A 543 6.83 21.02 40.09
CA THR A 543 7.35 22.34 39.69
C THR A 543 7.64 23.25 40.89
N TYR A 544 6.72 23.38 41.84
CA TYR A 544 7.00 24.23 43.02
C TYR A 544 8.06 23.63 43.94
N ASP A 545 8.11 22.32 44.09
CA ASP A 545 9.20 21.63 44.80
C ASP A 545 10.55 21.84 44.09
N PHE A 546 10.55 21.81 42.76
CA PHE A 546 11.72 22.09 41.93
C PHE A 546 12.19 23.53 42.10
N PHE A 547 11.30 24.51 42.00
CA PHE A 547 11.63 25.92 42.24
C PHE A 547 12.27 26.14 43.61
N TRP A 548 11.74 25.50 44.65
CA TRP A 548 12.29 25.64 45.99
C TRP A 548 13.68 25.01 46.11
N THR A 549 13.83 23.77 45.63
CA THR A 549 15.10 23.03 45.71
C THR A 549 16.21 23.65 44.87
N HIS A 550 15.86 24.44 43.85
CA HIS A 550 16.80 25.19 43.00
C HIS A 550 16.93 26.67 43.38
N ALA A 551 16.47 27.05 44.58
CA ALA A 551 16.56 28.40 45.13
C ALA A 551 15.89 29.51 44.27
N MET A 552 14.92 29.14 43.45
CA MET A 552 14.13 30.05 42.63
C MET A 552 13.00 30.70 43.44
N ILE A 553 12.50 30.00 44.47
CA ILE A 553 11.56 30.54 45.46
C ILE A 553 12.04 30.26 46.88
N SER A 554 11.63 31.12 47.83
CA SER A 554 11.95 30.93 49.24
C SER A 554 11.18 29.76 49.86
N ARG A 555 11.71 29.18 50.94
CA ARG A 555 10.98 28.17 51.74
C ARG A 555 9.61 28.68 52.19
N THR A 556 9.50 29.95 52.60
CA THR A 556 8.23 30.54 53.05
C THR A 556 7.19 30.59 51.93
N MET A 557 7.60 30.86 50.69
CA MET A 557 6.72 30.84 49.52
C MET A 557 6.29 29.43 49.16
N HIS A 558 7.23 28.49 49.15
CA HIS A 558 6.95 27.07 48.92
C HIS A 558 5.98 26.49 49.96
N ASP A 559 6.22 26.73 51.25
CA ASP A 559 5.35 26.29 52.35
C ASP A 559 3.96 26.92 52.21
N ARG A 560 3.88 28.19 51.79
CA ARG A 560 2.60 28.87 51.55
C ARG A 560 1.82 28.19 50.43
N VAL A 561 2.43 27.97 49.26
CA VAL A 561 1.80 27.25 48.13
C VAL A 561 1.32 25.87 48.57
N THR A 562 2.21 25.08 49.19
CA THR A 562 1.92 23.72 49.64
C THR A 562 0.78 23.66 50.67
N LYS A 563 0.67 24.67 51.53
CA LYS A 563 -0.37 24.75 52.57
C LYS A 563 -1.72 25.23 52.03
N THR A 564 -1.72 26.18 51.10
CA THR A 564 -2.97 26.79 50.60
C THR A 564 -3.59 26.03 49.44
N CYS A 565 -2.78 25.31 48.65
CA CYS A 565 -3.23 24.58 47.46
C CYS A 565 -3.52 23.11 47.77
N ASP A 566 -4.68 22.59 47.33
CA ASP A 566 -5.05 21.19 47.52
C ASP A 566 -4.50 20.31 46.41
N PHE A 567 -3.21 19.93 46.53
CA PHE A 567 -2.56 18.98 45.62
C PHE A 567 -3.08 17.54 45.75
N ALA A 568 -3.86 17.21 46.78
CA ALA A 568 -4.45 15.88 46.90
C ALA A 568 -5.71 15.73 46.04
N ARG A 569 -6.51 16.80 45.91
CA ARG A 569 -7.72 16.83 45.07
C ARG A 569 -7.51 17.52 43.73
N GLY A 570 -6.41 18.23 43.54
CA GLY A 570 -6.16 19.05 42.36
C GLY A 570 -7.08 20.27 42.28
N ASP A 571 -7.53 20.78 43.43
CA ASP A 571 -8.31 22.00 43.51
C ASP A 571 -7.40 23.19 43.83
N PHE A 572 -7.22 24.04 42.82
CA PHE A 572 -6.39 25.24 42.90
C PHE A 572 -7.22 26.52 42.82
N SER A 573 -8.54 26.43 42.97
CA SER A 573 -9.46 27.55 42.77
C SER A 573 -9.53 28.52 43.95
N ALA A 574 -9.05 28.12 45.13
CA ALA A 574 -9.03 28.96 46.32
C ALA A 574 -8.21 30.25 46.08
N PRO A 575 -8.75 31.44 46.40
CA PRO A 575 -8.06 32.72 46.18
C PRO A 575 -6.68 32.78 46.81
N GLU A 576 -6.52 32.20 48.01
CA GLU A 576 -5.24 32.16 48.72
C GLU A 576 -4.20 31.29 48.01
N CYS A 577 -4.64 30.17 47.39
CA CYS A 577 -3.79 29.31 46.57
C CYS A 577 -3.37 30.01 45.28
N LEU A 578 -4.33 30.62 44.56
CA LEU A 578 -4.05 31.38 43.35
C LEU A 578 -3.03 32.49 43.63
N GLN A 579 -3.22 33.26 44.70
CA GLN A 579 -2.28 34.30 45.07
C GLN A 579 -0.92 33.74 45.47
N ALA A 580 -0.86 32.63 46.22
CA ALA A 580 0.41 32.00 46.60
C ALA A 580 1.19 31.52 45.38
N MET A 581 0.51 30.91 44.40
CA MET A 581 1.13 30.49 43.13
C MET A 581 1.60 31.70 42.33
N MET A 582 0.78 32.74 42.19
CA MET A 582 1.17 33.97 41.49
C MET A 582 2.39 34.64 42.12
N ASP A 583 2.45 34.72 43.45
CA ASP A 583 3.59 35.29 44.17
C ASP A 583 4.87 34.46 43.94
N ALA A 584 4.73 33.13 43.86
CA ALA A 584 5.85 32.24 43.58
C ALA A 584 6.33 32.38 42.13
N ASP A 585 5.40 32.39 41.17
CA ASP A 585 5.69 32.49 39.74
C ASP A 585 6.31 33.86 39.37
N ASP A 586 5.89 34.95 40.04
CA ASP A 586 6.44 36.30 39.82
C ASP A 586 7.91 36.41 40.25
N VAL A 587 8.28 35.80 41.39
CA VAL A 587 9.64 35.85 41.93
C VAL A 587 10.63 35.03 41.13
N VAL A 588 10.18 33.99 40.43
CA VAL A 588 11.02 33.21 39.51
C VAL A 588 11.64 34.12 38.44
N GLY A 589 10.92 35.17 38.03
CA GLY A 589 11.42 36.17 37.11
C GLY A 589 11.55 35.67 35.67
N ARG A 590 12.27 36.44 34.85
CA ARG A 590 12.44 36.15 33.42
C ARG A 590 13.62 35.19 33.22
N LEU A 591 13.33 33.91 33.01
CA LEU A 591 14.30 32.86 32.68
C LEU A 591 13.72 31.87 31.66
N ASP A 592 14.57 31.00 31.12
CA ASP A 592 14.12 29.89 30.29
C ASP A 592 13.69 28.71 31.16
N HIS A 593 12.39 28.39 31.16
CA HIS A 593 11.87 27.28 31.96
C HIS A 593 12.32 25.90 31.45
N TYR A 594 12.73 25.81 30.17
CA TYR A 594 13.22 24.59 29.56
C TYR A 594 14.68 24.30 29.95
N ASP A 595 15.46 25.30 30.35
CA ASP A 595 16.79 25.16 30.97
C ASP A 595 17.04 26.33 31.92
N ILE A 596 16.87 26.09 33.23
CA ILE A 596 16.93 27.16 34.24
C ILE A 596 18.31 27.83 34.38
N PHE A 597 19.38 27.24 33.83
CA PHE A 597 20.71 27.84 33.80
C PHE A 597 21.09 28.39 32.42
N GLY A 598 20.22 28.20 31.42
CA GLY A 598 20.39 28.66 30.05
C GLY A 598 20.22 30.17 29.90
N PRO A 599 20.92 30.79 28.94
CA PRO A 599 20.66 32.18 28.58
C PRO A 599 19.31 32.31 27.85
N LEU A 600 18.67 33.48 27.93
CA LEU A 600 17.51 33.79 27.10
C LEU A 600 17.94 34.16 25.67
N CYS A 601 17.07 33.90 24.69
CA CYS A 601 17.27 34.43 23.35
C CYS A 601 17.12 35.96 23.34
N ASN A 602 18.06 36.66 22.71
CA ASN A 602 18.00 38.11 22.51
C ASN A 602 17.65 38.43 21.05
N GLU A 603 16.42 38.87 20.79
CA GLU A 603 15.90 39.12 19.44
C GLU A 603 16.72 40.16 18.66
N ASP A 604 17.32 41.16 19.34
CA ASP A 604 18.18 42.18 18.71
C ASP A 604 19.48 41.60 18.10
N SER A 605 19.86 40.38 18.49
CA SER A 605 21.05 39.68 17.98
C SER A 605 20.79 38.79 16.77
N THR A 606 19.53 38.74 16.29
CA THR A 606 19.11 37.84 15.22
C THR A 606 19.42 38.37 13.81
N ASP A 607 19.96 39.58 13.65
CA ASP A 607 20.16 40.18 12.32
C ASP A 607 21.56 40.77 12.01
N ALA A 608 21.96 40.50 10.75
CA ALA A 608 22.94 41.19 9.89
C ALA A 608 24.43 40.75 9.80
N SER A 609 24.95 39.80 10.58
CA SER A 609 26.31 39.25 10.33
C SER A 609 26.50 37.77 10.71
N ALA A 610 25.41 36.99 10.73
CA ALA A 610 25.43 35.59 11.18
C ALA A 610 26.41 34.74 10.36
N SER A 611 27.40 34.19 11.05
CA SER A 611 28.41 33.28 10.50
C SER A 611 27.81 31.92 10.16
N ASN A 612 28.35 31.25 9.13
CA ASN A 612 28.06 29.83 8.82
C ASN A 612 28.78 28.86 9.78
N GLU A 613 29.21 29.32 10.95
CA GLU A 613 29.91 28.50 11.94
C GLU A 613 28.91 27.61 12.70
N PRO A 614 29.31 26.37 13.08
CA PRO A 614 28.48 25.48 13.88
C PRO A 614 28.04 26.17 15.18
N VAL A 615 26.74 26.19 15.38
CA VAL A 615 26.12 26.79 16.56
C VAL A 615 26.21 25.80 17.73
N ASN A 616 26.26 26.28 18.97
CA ASN A 616 25.96 25.41 20.10
C ASN A 616 24.53 24.85 19.91
N PRO A 617 24.29 23.53 19.89
CA PRO A 617 22.94 22.99 19.76
C PRO A 617 21.94 23.55 20.77
N ALA A 618 22.41 23.88 21.97
CA ALA A 618 21.66 24.53 23.05
C ALA A 618 21.67 26.07 22.98
N ASP A 619 21.83 26.66 21.79
CA ASP A 619 21.65 28.10 21.59
C ASP A 619 20.17 28.45 21.80
N PRO A 620 19.83 29.39 22.69
CA PRO A 620 18.43 29.69 23.02
C PRO A 620 17.65 30.29 21.84
N CYS A 621 18.34 30.77 20.80
CA CYS A 621 17.71 31.28 19.58
C CYS A 621 17.59 30.22 18.48
N ALA A 622 17.95 28.95 18.74
CA ALA A 622 17.94 27.87 17.75
C ALA A 622 16.59 27.74 17.02
N GLU A 623 15.48 27.91 17.74
CA GLU A 623 14.11 27.83 17.20
C GLU A 623 13.88 28.84 16.06
N HIS A 624 14.42 30.05 16.14
CA HIS A 624 14.29 31.06 15.08
C HIS A 624 15.00 30.65 13.79
N TYR A 625 16.15 30.00 13.91
CA TYR A 625 16.92 29.52 12.76
C TYR A 625 16.17 28.40 12.04
N VAL A 626 15.58 27.48 12.82
CA VAL A 626 14.74 26.39 12.31
C VAL A 626 13.51 26.94 11.61
N LEU A 627 12.80 27.86 12.25
CA LEU A 627 11.63 28.53 11.69
C LEU A 627 11.96 29.19 10.34
N SER A 628 13.12 29.85 10.25
CA SER A 628 13.60 30.46 9.02
C SER A 628 13.89 29.42 7.94
N TYR A 629 14.63 28.36 8.28
CA TYR A 629 15.06 27.32 7.35
C TYR A 629 13.89 26.53 6.76
N LEU A 630 12.94 26.08 7.59
CA LEU A 630 11.81 25.26 7.13
C LEU A 630 10.78 26.06 6.31
N ASN A 631 10.80 27.39 6.41
CA ASN A 631 9.99 28.26 5.56
C ASN A 631 10.66 28.67 4.25
N LEU A 632 11.90 28.24 3.97
CA LEU A 632 12.53 28.44 2.67
C LEU A 632 11.82 27.63 1.56
N PRO A 633 11.46 28.24 0.41
CA PRO A 633 10.76 27.53 -0.66
C PRO A 633 11.52 26.32 -1.23
N GLU A 634 12.84 26.40 -1.34
CA GLU A 634 13.71 25.29 -1.73
C GLU A 634 13.71 24.14 -0.73
N VAL A 635 13.65 24.43 0.57
CA VAL A 635 13.58 23.41 1.63
C VAL A 635 12.24 22.71 1.56
N GLN A 636 11.13 23.46 1.48
CA GLN A 636 9.80 22.86 1.34
C GLN A 636 9.63 22.05 0.05
N ARG A 637 10.28 22.44 -1.05
CA ARG A 637 10.32 21.64 -2.29
C ARG A 637 11.11 20.34 -2.09
N ALA A 638 12.27 20.40 -1.44
CA ALA A 638 13.08 19.22 -1.14
C ALA A 638 12.35 18.24 -0.21
N LEU A 639 11.58 18.76 0.75
CA LEU A 639 10.73 18.01 1.68
C LEU A 639 9.36 17.62 1.10
N HIS A 640 9.08 17.93 -0.17
CA HIS A 640 7.78 17.68 -0.80
C HIS A 640 6.57 18.28 -0.05
N ALA A 641 6.81 19.29 0.80
CA ALA A 641 5.84 19.91 1.71
C ALA A 641 4.96 20.97 1.02
N ASN A 642 5.47 21.67 0.00
CA ASN A 642 4.70 22.68 -0.74
C ASN A 642 3.81 22.08 -1.84
N THR A 643 3.38 20.82 -1.71
CA THR A 643 2.55 20.16 -2.74
C THR A 643 1.08 20.54 -2.64
N THR A 644 0.65 21.10 -1.50
CA THR A 644 -0.76 21.32 -1.16
C THR A 644 -1.14 22.80 -1.06
N GLY A 645 -0.16 23.71 -1.14
CA GLY A 645 -0.40 25.15 -1.04
C GLY A 645 -0.97 25.58 0.30
N LEU A 646 -0.39 25.10 1.41
CA LEU A 646 -0.81 25.49 2.76
C LEU A 646 -0.81 27.01 2.89
N ASN A 647 -1.88 27.55 3.48
CA ASN A 647 -2.08 29.00 3.63
C ASN A 647 -1.48 29.55 4.94
N TYR A 648 -0.66 28.75 5.62
CA TYR A 648 0.05 29.10 6.84
C TYR A 648 1.52 28.68 6.72
N PRO A 649 2.45 29.42 7.34
CA PRO A 649 3.85 29.03 7.41
C PRO A 649 4.01 27.80 8.33
N TRP A 650 5.13 27.10 8.18
CA TRP A 650 5.54 26.14 9.20
C TRP A 650 5.87 26.87 10.49
N THR A 651 5.35 26.39 11.63
CA THR A 651 5.64 26.92 12.97
C THR A 651 5.80 25.77 13.95
N GLU A 652 6.64 25.95 14.96
CA GLU A 652 6.97 24.93 15.97
C GLU A 652 5.74 24.39 16.72
N CYS A 653 4.99 25.32 17.30
CA CYS A 653 3.69 25.04 17.86
C CYS A 653 2.60 25.60 16.94
N SER A 654 1.54 24.83 16.72
CA SER A 654 0.44 25.23 15.84
C SER A 654 -0.55 26.15 16.56
N ASN A 655 -0.85 27.30 15.95
CA ASN A 655 -1.96 28.14 16.39
C ASN A 655 -3.33 27.63 15.91
N LEU A 656 -3.36 26.67 14.97
CA LEU A 656 -4.60 26.08 14.45
C LEU A 656 -5.15 24.99 15.36
N VAL A 657 -4.26 24.33 16.10
CA VAL A 657 -4.58 23.23 17.02
C VAL A 657 -4.24 23.68 18.44
N GLY A 658 -5.05 24.60 18.96
CA GLY A 658 -4.85 25.19 20.28
C GLY A 658 -5.56 24.44 21.41
N SER A 659 -5.03 24.58 22.63
CA SER A 659 -5.57 23.99 23.86
C SER A 659 -7.06 24.31 24.11
N ALA A 660 -7.52 25.51 23.70
CA ALA A 660 -8.91 25.93 23.83
C ALA A 660 -9.92 25.07 23.03
N GLN A 661 -9.45 24.34 22.01
CA GLN A 661 -10.28 23.50 21.14
C GLN A 661 -9.92 22.01 21.22
N TRP A 662 -9.02 21.63 22.13
CA TRP A 662 -8.59 20.26 22.36
C TRP A 662 -9.69 19.46 23.06
N ARG A 663 -10.13 18.34 22.45
CA ARG A 663 -11.35 17.64 22.85
C ARG A 663 -11.18 16.71 24.05
N ASP A 664 -10.02 16.08 24.17
CA ASP A 664 -9.71 15.14 25.23
C ASP A 664 -8.22 15.20 25.57
N ALA A 665 -7.94 15.40 26.85
CA ALA A 665 -6.62 15.36 27.48
C ALA A 665 -6.82 14.75 28.88
N PRO A 666 -6.60 13.43 29.06
CA PRO A 666 -6.75 12.79 30.37
C PRO A 666 -5.79 13.44 31.37
N ARG A 667 -6.29 13.88 32.53
CA ARG A 667 -5.45 14.55 33.55
C ARG A 667 -4.32 13.69 34.11
N VAL A 668 -4.43 12.36 33.98
CA VAL A 668 -3.52 11.37 34.57
C VAL A 668 -3.32 10.22 33.57
N MET A 669 -2.07 9.96 33.22
CA MET A 669 -1.63 8.94 32.25
C MET A 669 -1.02 7.69 32.91
N LEU A 670 -0.91 7.67 34.24
CA LEU A 670 -0.37 6.53 35.01
C LEU A 670 -1.09 5.20 34.73
N PRO A 671 -2.43 5.14 34.56
CA PRO A 671 -3.10 3.89 34.21
C PRO A 671 -2.62 3.31 32.87
N GLU A 672 -2.33 4.15 31.88
CA GLU A 672 -1.83 3.77 30.57
C GLU A 672 -0.38 3.27 30.66
N ILE A 673 0.47 3.93 31.46
CA ILE A 673 1.83 3.46 31.77
C ILE A 673 1.78 2.07 32.43
N THR A 674 0.94 1.89 33.46
CA THR A 674 0.75 0.60 34.14
C THR A 674 0.32 -0.51 33.16
N LYS A 675 -0.63 -0.22 32.28
CA LYS A 675 -1.06 -1.18 31.24
C LYS A 675 0.10 -1.59 30.34
N LEU A 676 0.96 -0.65 29.93
CA LEU A 676 2.10 -0.96 29.06
C LEU A 676 3.14 -1.82 29.76
N VAL A 677 3.50 -1.48 31.00
CA VAL A 677 4.41 -2.28 31.83
C VAL A 677 3.88 -3.71 31.97
N GLN A 678 2.58 -3.89 32.23
CA GLN A 678 1.94 -5.21 32.33
C GLN A 678 1.95 -6.02 31.03
N THR A 679 2.03 -5.37 29.87
CA THR A 679 2.15 -6.07 28.58
C THR A 679 3.57 -6.56 28.28
N GLY A 680 4.55 -6.23 29.12
CA GLY A 680 5.96 -6.57 28.91
C GLY A 680 6.67 -5.70 27.87
N ILE A 681 6.03 -4.61 27.43
CA ILE A 681 6.67 -3.60 26.59
C ILE A 681 7.67 -2.83 27.44
N ARG A 682 8.91 -2.77 26.99
CA ARG A 682 9.98 -2.04 27.67
C ARG A 682 9.59 -0.57 27.79
N THR A 683 9.42 -0.08 29.01
CA THR A 683 8.97 1.30 29.26
C THR A 683 10.08 2.10 29.92
N TRP A 684 10.52 3.19 29.29
CA TRP A 684 11.57 4.06 29.81
C TRP A 684 11.04 5.47 29.98
N LEU A 685 11.29 6.06 31.13
CA LEU A 685 11.10 7.49 31.39
C LEU A 685 12.49 8.09 31.60
N TYR A 686 12.73 9.28 31.09
CA TYR A 686 13.94 10.02 31.42
C TYR A 686 13.66 11.50 31.56
N SER A 687 14.44 12.20 32.37
CA SER A 687 14.26 13.64 32.58
C SER A 687 15.60 14.35 32.61
N GLY A 688 15.70 15.49 31.92
CA GLY A 688 16.75 16.46 32.19
C GLY A 688 16.62 17.03 33.60
N ASP A 689 17.73 17.18 34.31
CA ASP A 689 17.74 17.68 35.69
C ASP A 689 17.65 19.21 35.81
N LEU A 690 17.66 19.94 34.69
CA LEU A 690 17.52 21.40 34.62
C LEU A 690 16.17 21.86 34.06
N ASP A 691 15.27 20.93 33.72
CA ASP A 691 13.93 21.26 33.24
C ASP A 691 12.99 21.63 34.39
N SER A 692 12.34 22.79 34.28
CA SER A 692 11.31 23.22 35.24
C SER A 692 9.88 23.09 34.73
N VAL A 693 9.70 22.82 33.42
CA VAL A 693 8.38 22.61 32.80
C VAL A 693 7.82 21.25 33.19
N VAL A 694 8.64 20.19 33.05
CA VAL A 694 8.32 18.82 33.48
C VAL A 694 9.49 18.28 34.30
N PRO A 695 9.65 18.79 35.54
CA PRO A 695 10.83 18.51 36.33
C PRO A 695 10.91 17.04 36.73
N PHE A 696 12.14 16.56 36.93
CA PHE A 696 12.38 15.17 37.37
C PHE A 696 11.65 14.85 38.69
N THR A 697 11.40 15.84 39.56
CA THR A 697 10.63 15.71 40.80
C THR A 697 9.20 15.24 40.53
N ALA A 698 8.54 15.79 39.49
CA ALA A 698 7.21 15.35 39.07
C ALA A 698 7.23 13.91 38.56
N THR A 699 8.25 13.54 37.78
CA THR A 699 8.43 12.16 37.32
C THR A 699 8.65 11.21 38.50
N GLN A 700 9.44 11.58 39.51
CA GLN A 700 9.66 10.76 40.70
C GLN A 700 8.37 10.54 41.50
N TYR A 701 7.58 11.59 41.75
CA TYR A 701 6.26 11.42 42.39
C TYR A 701 5.32 10.55 41.56
N SER A 702 5.38 10.67 40.25
CA SER A 702 4.61 9.82 39.34
C SER A 702 4.99 8.33 39.50
N LEU A 703 6.28 8.04 39.64
CA LEU A 703 6.81 6.69 39.85
C LEU A 703 6.42 6.12 41.21
N ASP A 704 6.44 6.93 42.27
CA ASP A 704 6.03 6.51 43.60
C ASP A 704 4.58 6.00 43.62
N MET A 705 3.68 6.68 42.89
CA MET A 705 2.27 6.29 42.77
C MET A 705 2.03 5.02 41.94
N LEU A 706 2.99 4.62 41.09
CA LEU A 706 2.88 3.36 40.35
C LEU A 706 3.15 2.14 41.24
N GLU A 707 3.81 2.34 42.39
CA GLU A 707 4.15 1.29 43.37
C GLU A 707 4.86 0.08 42.73
N LEU A 708 5.67 0.31 41.69
CA LEU A 708 6.39 -0.76 41.00
C LEU A 708 7.55 -1.28 41.88
N PRO A 709 7.78 -2.60 41.96
CA PRO A 709 8.92 -3.15 42.69
C PRO A 709 10.25 -2.69 42.08
N GLU A 710 11.13 -2.15 42.91
CA GLU A 710 12.49 -1.83 42.53
C GLU A 710 13.31 -3.13 42.34
N GLU A 711 13.94 -3.27 41.18
CA GLU A 711 14.84 -4.39 40.83
C GLU A 711 16.31 -3.95 40.78
N THR A 712 16.57 -2.65 40.63
CA THR A 712 17.91 -2.07 40.73
C THR A 712 17.84 -0.70 41.40
N ALA A 713 18.55 -0.57 42.52
CA ALA A 713 18.61 0.67 43.29
C ALA A 713 19.17 1.85 42.53
N TRP A 714 18.68 3.03 42.93
CA TRP A 714 19.14 4.32 42.45
C TRP A 714 20.66 4.42 42.49
N ARG A 715 21.27 4.71 41.35
CA ARG A 715 22.73 4.80 41.21
C ARG A 715 23.13 5.77 40.13
N ALA A 716 24.37 6.24 40.19
CA ALA A 716 24.96 6.96 39.08
C ALA A 716 25.08 6.07 37.82
N TRP A 717 24.99 6.70 36.66
CA TRP A 717 25.44 6.14 35.40
C TRP A 717 26.41 7.08 34.70
N TYR A 718 27.22 6.56 33.77
CA TYR A 718 28.38 7.28 33.22
C TYR A 718 28.37 7.32 31.70
N ALA A 719 28.85 8.44 31.14
CA ALA A 719 29.11 8.66 29.73
C ALA A 719 30.24 9.70 29.58
N GLY A 720 31.12 9.52 28.60
CA GLY A 720 32.26 10.44 28.38
C GLY A 720 33.25 10.51 29.55
N GLY A 721 33.34 9.48 30.39
CA GLY A 721 34.23 9.46 31.56
C GLY A 721 33.69 10.22 32.79
N GLU A 722 32.48 10.77 32.71
CA GLU A 722 31.83 11.47 33.82
C GLU A 722 30.45 10.88 34.14
N VAL A 723 29.87 11.30 35.26
CA VAL A 723 28.47 11.00 35.58
C VAL A 723 27.57 11.58 34.47
N GLY A 724 26.84 10.69 33.80
CA GLY A 724 25.80 11.00 32.83
C GLY A 724 24.47 11.37 33.49
N GLY A 725 24.25 10.91 34.71
CA GLY A 725 23.06 11.16 35.52
C GLY A 725 22.84 10.01 36.51
N TYR A 726 21.59 9.75 36.88
CA TYR A 726 21.23 8.68 37.80
C TYR A 726 20.13 7.78 37.20
N VAL A 727 20.09 6.51 37.61
CA VAL A 727 19.15 5.53 37.08
C VAL A 727 18.64 4.62 38.18
N VAL A 728 17.36 4.25 38.08
CA VAL A 728 16.67 3.22 38.87
C VAL A 728 15.94 2.28 37.93
N GLY A 729 15.99 0.98 38.24
CA GLY A 729 15.27 -0.05 37.51
C GLY A 729 14.12 -0.59 38.34
N TYR A 730 12.91 -0.44 37.85
CA TYR A 730 11.72 -1.09 38.39
C TYR A 730 11.34 -2.30 37.52
N ARG A 731 10.47 -3.17 38.04
CA ARG A 731 9.91 -4.26 37.25
C ARG A 731 9.16 -3.72 36.02
N GLY A 732 9.77 -3.89 34.85
CA GLY A 732 9.21 -3.51 33.55
C GLY A 732 9.28 -2.01 33.22
N LEU A 733 9.87 -1.18 34.08
CA LEU A 733 10.07 0.25 33.84
C LEU A 733 11.46 0.71 34.28
N VAL A 734 12.11 1.56 33.49
CA VAL A 734 13.37 2.23 33.86
C VAL A 734 13.15 3.73 33.94
N PHE A 735 13.71 4.37 34.96
CA PHE A 735 13.77 5.82 35.04
C PHE A 735 15.23 6.29 35.15
N ALA A 736 15.59 7.29 34.35
CA ALA A 736 16.91 7.91 34.40
C ALA A 736 16.86 9.44 34.36
N THR A 737 17.67 10.11 35.17
CA THR A 737 17.97 11.53 34.98
C THR A 737 19.17 11.69 34.04
N VAL A 738 19.21 12.81 33.33
CA VAL A 738 20.35 13.21 32.49
C VAL A 738 20.93 14.51 33.04
N ARG A 739 22.19 14.45 33.43
CA ARG A 739 22.90 15.54 34.10
C ARG A 739 23.14 16.71 33.17
N ALA A 740 22.84 17.91 33.64
CA ALA A 740 22.99 19.17 32.92
C ALA A 740 22.16 19.23 31.62
N ALA A 741 21.01 18.57 31.61
CA ALA A 741 20.08 18.61 30.49
C ALA A 741 18.81 19.36 30.88
N GLY A 742 18.34 20.24 29.98
CA GLY A 742 17.01 20.84 30.07
C GLY A 742 15.91 19.91 29.54
N HIS A 743 14.80 20.51 29.11
CA HIS A 743 13.59 19.80 28.66
C HIS A 743 13.82 18.94 27.43
N LEU A 744 14.61 19.45 26.48
CA LEU A 744 14.98 18.76 25.25
C LEU A 744 16.31 18.03 25.45
N VAL A 745 16.28 16.90 26.15
CA VAL A 745 17.49 16.23 26.64
C VAL A 745 18.54 15.97 25.55
N PRO A 746 18.18 15.48 24.34
CA PRO A 746 19.18 15.20 23.33
C PRO A 746 19.78 16.48 22.72
N MET A 747 19.10 17.64 22.79
CA MET A 747 19.62 18.94 22.38
C MET A 747 20.69 19.42 23.35
N TYR A 748 20.37 19.40 24.65
CA TYR A 748 21.25 19.93 25.70
C TYR A 748 22.44 19.01 25.98
N GLN A 749 22.24 17.69 25.95
CA GLN A 749 23.25 16.69 26.28
C GLN A 749 23.32 15.56 25.24
N PRO A 750 23.72 15.85 24.00
CA PRO A 750 23.61 14.93 22.86
C PRO A 750 24.38 13.61 23.05
N GLU A 751 25.61 13.66 23.57
CA GLU A 751 26.41 12.45 23.83
C GLU A 751 25.76 11.55 24.90
N ARG A 752 25.32 12.16 26.01
CA ARG A 752 24.66 11.45 27.12
C ARG A 752 23.32 10.87 26.68
N ALA A 753 22.55 11.62 25.89
CA ALA A 753 21.28 11.18 25.34
C ALA A 753 21.45 10.00 24.37
N LEU A 754 22.45 10.02 23.50
CA LEU A 754 22.74 8.89 22.62
C LEU A 754 23.16 7.64 23.41
N ALA A 755 23.98 7.80 24.46
CA ALA A 755 24.35 6.69 25.34
C ALA A 755 23.11 6.08 26.04
N LEU A 756 22.19 6.92 26.51
CA LEU A 756 20.93 6.49 27.11
C LEU A 756 20.04 5.78 26.08
N PHE A 757 19.95 6.31 24.86
CA PHE A 757 19.18 5.72 23.76
C PHE A 757 19.71 4.34 23.35
N LYS A 758 21.04 4.15 23.29
CA LYS A 758 21.69 2.84 23.09
C LYS A 758 21.27 1.83 24.15
N SER A 759 21.31 2.24 25.42
CA SER A 759 20.87 1.41 26.54
C SER A 759 19.38 1.04 26.43
N PHE A 760 18.54 2.01 26.05
CA PHE A 760 17.11 1.76 25.79
C PHE A 760 16.89 0.74 24.69
N LEU A 761 17.52 0.87 23.51
CA LEU A 761 17.39 -0.08 22.41
C LEU A 761 17.93 -1.47 22.77
N GLY A 762 19.05 -1.54 23.49
CA GLY A 762 19.64 -2.79 23.96
C GLY A 762 18.86 -3.46 25.10
N GLY A 763 18.00 -2.73 25.81
CA GLY A 763 17.29 -3.26 26.98
C GLY A 763 18.19 -3.50 28.17
N ILE A 764 19.26 -2.72 28.27
CA ILE A 764 20.25 -2.78 29.34
C ILE A 764 20.26 -1.45 30.07
N LEU A 765 20.46 -1.46 31.39
CA LEU A 765 20.60 -0.21 32.14
C LEU A 765 21.86 0.55 31.68
N PRO A 766 21.88 1.90 31.78
CA PRO A 766 23.04 2.71 31.45
C PRO A 766 24.30 2.33 32.26
N PRO A 767 25.51 2.53 31.71
CA PRO A 767 26.77 2.03 32.29
C PRO A 767 26.99 2.48 33.74
N LYS A 768 27.59 1.63 34.59
CA LYS A 768 27.86 1.90 36.02
C LYS A 768 29.14 2.71 36.30
N GLY A 769 29.92 3.03 35.27
CA GLY A 769 31.31 3.49 35.44
C GLY A 769 32.23 2.29 35.67
N GLU A 770 33.48 2.39 35.21
CA GLU A 770 34.54 1.42 35.55
C GLU A 770 35.08 1.68 36.96
#